data_AF-A0AB34GVV5-F1
#
_entry.id   AF-A0AB34GVV5-F1
#
_cell.length_a   1.000
_cell.length_b   1.000
_cell.length_c   1.000
_cell.angle_alpha   90.00
_cell.angle_beta   90.00
_cell.angle_gamma   90.00
#
_symmetry.space_group_name_H-M   'P 1'
#
loop_
_entity.id
_entity.type
_entity.pdbx_description
1 polymer ?
#
loop_
_entity_poly.entity_id
_entity_poly.type
_entity_poly.pdbx_seq_one_letter_code
_entity_poly.pdbx_strand_id
1 'polypeptide(L)'
;MNRIRKIIWEDIFPKIHLWEFFQVDVDKAVEQFRGLLTQENRKTTKPDPKQHLKIIQDPEYRRLGCTVDMNVALATFIPHDNGPAAINECCSWFQKRIEELNSEKHQLVNYHQEQAVNCILGNVFYERLAGHGPKLGPVTREHPLVTRYFTFPFEETSLSTEESMIHVPNKACFLMAHNGWVMADDPLRNFAEPGSDVYLRRELICWGDSVKLRYGKKPEDCPYLWAHMKKYTEITATYFQGVRLDNCHSTPLHVAEYMLDAARKLQPNLYVVAELFTGSEDLDNIFVTRLGISSLIREAMSACDSHEEGRLVYRYGGEPVGSFVQPCLRPLMPAIAHALFMDITHDNECPIVHRSAYDALPSSTIVSMACCASGSTKGYDELVPHQVYVDQVDEDIVAVTRHSPSIHQSVVSVSRTAFRNPKTSFYSKEVPQMCIPGKIEEVVLEARTVERNTEPYRKDANSINGLPNVTVEIREHIQLNESKIVKQAGITTKGPNEFIQEIEFENLSPGSVIIFSIASKLTLAELNQVLYRCESEEQEDGGGCYNIPNWSSLKYAGLQGLMSILAEIRPKNDLGHPFCDNLRSGDWMIDYVSNRLISRSGTIAEVGKWLQAMFFYLKQIPRYLIPCYFDAILIGAYTTLLDIAWKQMSRLNEITREKEQCCVSLAAGLPHFSSGIFRCWGRDTFIALKGLLLITGRYLEAR
;
A
#
# COMPACT_ATOMS: atom_id res chain seq x y z
N MET A 1 -33.88 -27.32 3.84
CA MET A 1 -33.18 -26.81 5.04
C MET A 1 -33.78 -27.38 6.34
N ASN A 2 -34.99 -27.00 6.78
CA ASN A 2 -35.50 -27.35 8.12
C ASN A 2 -35.52 -28.86 8.46
N ARG A 3 -35.74 -29.77 7.49
CA ARG A 3 -35.63 -31.22 7.74
C ARG A 3 -34.19 -31.68 8.03
N ILE A 4 -33.17 -31.05 7.40
CA ILE A 4 -31.75 -31.33 7.66
C ILE A 4 -31.40 -30.86 9.08
N ARG A 5 -31.80 -29.63 9.45
CA ARG A 5 -31.69 -29.10 10.82
C ARG A 5 -32.29 -30.08 11.85
N LYS A 6 -33.51 -30.58 11.58
CA LYS A 6 -34.19 -31.55 12.43
C LYS A 6 -33.38 -32.85 12.60
N ILE A 7 -32.91 -33.44 11.51
CA ILE A 7 -32.09 -34.67 11.54
C ILE A 7 -30.79 -34.46 12.33
N ILE A 8 -30.10 -33.33 12.16
CA ILE A 8 -28.86 -33.07 12.92
C ILE A 8 -29.14 -32.98 14.42
N TRP A 9 -30.21 -32.28 14.82
CA TRP A 9 -30.58 -32.09 16.23
C TRP A 9 -31.21 -33.32 16.90
N GLU A 10 -31.97 -34.16 16.17
CA GLU A 10 -32.67 -35.33 16.74
C GLU A 10 -31.92 -36.65 16.51
N ASP A 11 -31.29 -36.85 15.35
CA ASP A 11 -30.63 -38.11 14.98
C ASP A 11 -29.11 -38.10 15.17
N ILE A 12 -28.44 -36.95 15.17
CA ILE A 12 -26.96 -36.90 15.14
C ILE A 12 -26.38 -36.45 16.49
N PHE A 13 -26.62 -35.21 16.93
CA PHE A 13 -26.03 -34.71 18.18
C PHE A 13 -26.35 -35.58 19.42
N PRO A 14 -27.57 -36.14 19.59
CA PRO A 14 -27.89 -37.00 20.72
C PRO A 14 -27.17 -38.35 20.75
N LYS A 15 -26.47 -38.74 19.67
CA LYS A 15 -25.67 -39.98 19.59
C LYS A 15 -24.17 -39.75 19.79
N ILE A 16 -23.71 -38.50 19.71
CA ILE A 16 -22.28 -38.14 19.79
C ILE A 16 -21.93 -37.61 21.20
N HIS A 17 -22.90 -37.05 21.93
CA HIS A 17 -22.74 -36.53 23.30
C HIS A 17 -21.56 -35.54 23.44
N LEU A 18 -21.45 -34.58 22.50
CA LEU A 18 -20.31 -33.66 22.39
C LEU A 18 -19.97 -32.86 23.66
N TRP A 19 -20.94 -32.67 24.56
CA TRP A 19 -20.75 -31.94 25.82
C TRP A 19 -19.83 -32.67 26.81
N GLU A 20 -19.75 -34.00 26.75
CA GLU A 20 -18.94 -34.81 27.66
C GLU A 20 -17.45 -34.48 27.56
N PHE A 21 -16.97 -34.11 26.37
CA PHE A 21 -15.57 -33.69 26.13
C PHE A 21 -15.19 -32.37 26.83
N PHE A 22 -16.16 -31.63 27.36
CA PHE A 22 -15.98 -30.33 28.04
C PHE A 22 -16.43 -30.34 29.50
N GLN A 23 -16.90 -31.49 30.00
CA GLN A 23 -17.47 -31.68 31.34
C GLN A 23 -16.54 -32.50 32.25
N VAL A 24 -16.79 -32.37 33.55
CA VAL A 24 -16.12 -33.09 34.63
C VAL A 24 -16.96 -34.29 35.06
N ASP A 25 -16.33 -35.45 35.25
CA ASP A 25 -16.91 -36.59 35.95
C ASP A 25 -17.29 -36.21 37.40
N VAL A 26 -18.59 -36.05 37.65
CA VAL A 26 -19.13 -35.51 38.91
C VAL A 26 -18.82 -36.43 40.09
N ASP A 27 -19.13 -37.72 39.95
CA ASP A 27 -18.98 -38.70 41.03
C ASP A 27 -17.50 -38.84 41.43
N LYS A 28 -16.62 -38.99 40.43
CA LYS A 28 -15.17 -39.10 40.64
C LYS A 28 -14.55 -37.83 41.23
N ALA A 29 -15.02 -36.65 40.82
CA ALA A 29 -14.58 -35.39 41.41
C ALA A 29 -15.03 -35.27 42.88
N VAL A 30 -16.26 -35.69 43.20
CA VAL A 30 -16.82 -35.68 44.56
C VAL A 30 -16.10 -36.72 45.45
N GLU A 31 -15.77 -37.90 44.94
CA GLU A 31 -14.94 -38.89 45.64
C GLU A 31 -13.54 -38.36 45.93
N GLN A 32 -12.88 -37.73 44.95
CA GLN A 32 -11.56 -37.13 45.14
C GLN A 32 -11.60 -35.99 46.18
N PHE A 33 -12.62 -35.12 46.12
CA PHE A 33 -12.81 -34.04 47.09
C PHE A 33 -13.07 -34.58 48.51
N ARG A 34 -13.92 -35.59 48.65
CA ARG A 34 -14.19 -36.32 49.91
C ARG A 34 -12.92 -36.97 50.48
N GLY A 35 -12.09 -37.56 49.63
CA GLY A 35 -10.80 -38.17 49.98
C GLY A 35 -9.72 -37.17 50.38
N LEU A 36 -9.87 -35.89 50.04
CA LEU A 36 -8.99 -34.80 50.48
C LEU A 36 -9.48 -34.14 51.78
N LEU A 37 -10.80 -33.97 51.96
CA LEU A 37 -11.39 -33.43 53.19
C LEU A 37 -11.09 -34.26 54.46
N THR A 38 -10.85 -35.55 54.27
CA THR A 38 -10.57 -36.54 55.32
C THR A 38 -9.08 -36.70 55.66
N GLN A 39 -8.17 -36.02 54.96
CA GLN A 39 -6.73 -36.05 55.27
C GLN A 39 -6.36 -34.99 56.32
N GLU A 40 -5.58 -35.38 57.34
CA GLU A 40 -5.26 -34.52 58.48
C GLU A 40 -4.30 -33.36 58.15
N ASN A 41 -3.50 -33.48 57.08
CA ASN A 41 -2.50 -32.48 56.67
C ASN A 41 -3.10 -31.27 55.91
N ARG A 42 -4.01 -30.54 56.56
CA ARG A 42 -4.66 -29.34 55.98
C ARG A 42 -3.69 -28.16 55.83
N LYS A 43 -3.19 -27.94 54.61
CA LYS A 43 -2.57 -26.66 54.20
C LYS A 43 -3.62 -25.72 53.60
N THR A 44 -4.40 -25.07 54.45
CA THR A 44 -5.38 -24.04 54.04
C THR A 44 -4.69 -22.71 53.71
N THR A 45 -4.26 -22.56 52.46
CA THR A 45 -4.01 -21.23 51.88
C THR A 45 -5.30 -20.41 51.88
N LYS A 46 -5.24 -19.14 52.30
CA LYS A 46 -6.40 -18.24 52.22
C LYS A 46 -6.84 -18.10 50.75
N PRO A 47 -8.14 -18.17 50.43
CA PRO A 47 -8.62 -17.92 49.08
C PRO A 47 -8.35 -16.46 48.67
N ASP A 48 -7.84 -16.25 47.46
CA ASP A 48 -7.90 -14.94 46.82
C ASP A 48 -9.37 -14.67 46.44
N PRO A 49 -9.99 -13.54 46.85
CA PRO A 49 -11.38 -13.22 46.52
C PRO A 49 -11.67 -13.10 45.01
N LYS A 50 -10.65 -13.12 44.13
CA LYS A 50 -10.79 -13.17 42.67
C LYS A 50 -10.76 -14.59 42.07
N GLN A 51 -10.44 -15.62 42.84
CA GLN A 51 -10.18 -16.97 42.32
C GLN A 51 -11.41 -17.88 42.48
N HIS A 52 -12.30 -17.86 41.48
CA HIS A 52 -13.47 -18.74 41.42
C HIS A 52 -13.14 -20.13 40.84
N LEU A 53 -13.86 -21.16 41.31
CA LEU A 53 -13.79 -22.52 40.77
C LEU A 53 -14.24 -22.54 39.30
N LYS A 54 -13.44 -23.16 38.43
CA LYS A 54 -13.68 -23.30 36.99
C LYS A 54 -13.27 -24.67 36.50
N ILE A 55 -13.92 -25.15 35.43
CA ILE A 55 -13.53 -26.37 34.73
C ILE A 55 -12.25 -26.13 33.91
N ILE A 56 -11.25 -26.96 34.18
CA ILE A 56 -9.98 -27.05 33.47
C ILE A 56 -10.15 -28.12 32.38
N GLN A 57 -9.96 -27.73 31.12
CA GLN A 57 -10.10 -28.61 29.96
C GLN A 57 -9.07 -29.74 29.99
N ASP A 58 -9.48 -30.97 29.66
CA ASP A 58 -8.56 -32.09 29.47
C ASP A 58 -7.66 -31.85 28.24
N PRO A 59 -6.32 -31.85 28.36
CA PRO A 59 -5.42 -31.67 27.22
C PRO A 59 -5.56 -32.75 26.15
N GLU A 60 -6.02 -33.95 26.51
CA GLU A 60 -6.27 -35.07 25.59
C GLU A 60 -7.73 -35.14 25.10
N TYR A 61 -8.60 -34.20 25.52
CA TYR A 61 -10.02 -34.12 25.19
C TYR A 61 -10.73 -35.49 25.26
N ARG A 62 -10.66 -36.17 26.42
CA ARG A 62 -11.44 -37.38 26.70
C ARG A 62 -12.82 -37.05 27.27
N ARG A 63 -13.80 -37.93 27.04
CA ARG A 63 -15.14 -37.84 27.65
C ARG A 63 -15.03 -37.80 29.17
N LEU A 64 -15.68 -36.80 29.79
CA LEU A 64 -15.67 -36.51 31.23
C LEU A 64 -14.27 -36.34 31.84
N GLY A 65 -13.25 -36.13 31.01
CA GLY A 65 -11.84 -36.04 31.43
C GLY A 65 -11.43 -34.68 32.00
N CYS A 66 -12.30 -33.66 31.93
CA CYS A 66 -11.99 -32.34 32.47
C CYS A 66 -11.91 -32.38 34.01
N THR A 67 -11.21 -31.42 34.59
CA THR A 67 -10.95 -31.38 36.04
C THR A 67 -11.26 -30.01 36.65
N VAL A 68 -11.13 -29.86 37.97
CA VAL A 68 -11.18 -28.59 38.67
C VAL A 68 -10.00 -28.47 39.64
N ASP A 69 -9.61 -27.24 39.98
CA ASP A 69 -8.58 -27.03 41.00
C ASP A 69 -9.13 -27.38 42.40
N MET A 70 -8.71 -28.54 42.90
CA MET A 70 -9.12 -29.05 44.21
C MET A 70 -8.65 -28.16 45.37
N ASN A 71 -7.60 -27.36 45.21
CA ASN A 71 -7.16 -26.40 46.24
C ASN A 71 -8.16 -25.25 46.36
N VAL A 72 -8.66 -24.75 45.22
CA VAL A 72 -9.73 -23.73 45.17
C VAL A 72 -11.04 -24.32 45.72
N ALA A 73 -11.37 -25.58 45.39
CA ALA A 73 -12.52 -26.26 45.97
C ALA A 73 -12.45 -26.35 47.51
N LEU A 74 -11.32 -26.83 48.06
CA LEU A 74 -11.09 -26.93 49.51
C LEU A 74 -11.05 -25.58 50.23
N ALA A 75 -10.63 -24.50 49.55
CA ALA A 75 -10.65 -23.15 50.09
C ALA A 75 -12.05 -22.47 49.98
N THR A 76 -12.94 -22.99 49.13
CA THR A 76 -14.31 -22.47 48.92
C THR A 76 -15.33 -23.20 49.78
N PHE A 77 -15.25 -24.54 49.86
CA PHE A 77 -16.22 -25.41 50.53
C PHE A 77 -15.61 -25.97 51.83
N ILE A 78 -15.60 -25.14 52.87
CA ILE A 78 -15.04 -25.48 54.19
C ILE A 78 -16.15 -26.07 55.07
N PRO A 79 -16.02 -27.32 55.58
CA PRO A 79 -17.01 -27.91 56.47
C PRO A 79 -16.99 -27.23 57.85
N HIS A 80 -18.18 -27.00 58.41
CA HIS A 80 -18.34 -26.36 59.72
C HIS A 80 -17.78 -27.17 60.90
N ASP A 81 -17.76 -28.50 60.75
CA ASP A 81 -17.19 -29.45 61.71
C ASP A 81 -16.51 -30.61 60.98
N ASN A 82 -15.62 -31.35 61.66
CA ASN A 82 -15.02 -32.58 61.11
C ASN A 82 -15.95 -33.81 61.16
N GLY A 83 -17.23 -33.63 61.49
CA GLY A 83 -18.21 -34.72 61.55
C GLY A 83 -18.60 -35.24 60.15
N PRO A 84 -18.95 -36.53 60.00
CA PRO A 84 -19.30 -37.12 58.70
C PRO A 84 -20.52 -36.45 58.03
N ALA A 85 -21.43 -35.88 58.83
CA ALA A 85 -22.57 -35.11 58.31
C ALA A 85 -22.14 -33.81 57.60
N ALA A 86 -21.25 -33.02 58.21
CA ALA A 86 -20.74 -31.77 57.62
C ALA A 86 -19.84 -32.03 56.40
N ILE A 87 -19.06 -33.12 56.40
CA ILE A 87 -18.31 -33.58 55.22
C ILE A 87 -19.27 -33.95 54.08
N ASN A 88 -20.36 -34.67 54.36
CA ASN A 88 -21.39 -34.99 53.36
C ASN A 88 -22.06 -33.72 52.81
N GLU A 89 -22.42 -32.76 53.66
CA GLU A 89 -23.05 -31.50 53.25
C GLU A 89 -22.15 -30.69 52.31
N CYS A 90 -20.87 -30.51 52.64
CA CYS A 90 -19.90 -29.87 51.74
C CYS A 90 -19.65 -30.67 50.45
N CYS A 91 -19.69 -32.01 50.49
CA CYS A 91 -19.65 -32.81 49.26
C CYS A 91 -20.86 -32.54 48.36
N SER A 92 -22.07 -32.39 48.93
CA SER A 92 -23.29 -32.06 48.16
C SER A 92 -23.27 -30.62 47.61
N TRP A 93 -22.71 -29.65 48.34
CA TRP A 93 -22.53 -28.29 47.82
C TRP A 93 -21.50 -28.24 46.69
N PHE A 94 -20.39 -28.98 46.83
CA PHE A 94 -19.38 -29.12 45.79
C PHE A 94 -19.96 -29.83 44.54
N GLN A 95 -20.64 -30.96 44.73
CA GLN A 95 -21.37 -31.69 43.68
C GLN A 95 -22.26 -30.74 42.88
N LYS A 96 -23.15 -30.01 43.56
CA LYS A 96 -24.06 -29.06 42.92
C LYS A 96 -23.31 -28.00 42.11
N ARG A 97 -22.16 -27.49 42.62
CA ARG A 97 -21.37 -26.50 41.85
C ARG A 97 -20.68 -27.11 40.63
N ILE A 98 -20.29 -28.39 40.66
CA ILE A 98 -19.82 -29.10 39.46
C ILE A 98 -20.96 -29.34 38.48
N GLU A 99 -22.16 -29.68 38.93
CA GLU A 99 -23.36 -29.81 38.09
C GLU A 99 -23.73 -28.47 37.41
N GLU A 100 -23.69 -27.36 38.16
CA GLU A 100 -23.86 -26.00 37.62
C GLU A 100 -22.79 -25.68 36.55
N LEU A 101 -21.50 -25.91 36.83
CA LEU A 101 -20.40 -25.70 35.88
C LEU A 101 -20.51 -26.61 34.64
N ASN A 102 -20.94 -27.86 34.80
CA ASN A 102 -21.21 -28.78 33.69
C ASN A 102 -22.40 -28.30 32.84
N SER A 103 -23.41 -27.66 33.45
CA SER A 103 -24.52 -27.02 32.74
C SER A 103 -24.06 -25.77 31.97
N GLU A 104 -23.20 -24.92 32.55
CA GLU A 104 -22.54 -23.81 31.84
C GLU A 104 -21.78 -24.31 30.60
N LYS A 105 -21.06 -25.44 30.70
CA LYS A 105 -20.38 -26.09 29.57
C LYS A 105 -21.34 -26.71 28.55
N HIS A 106 -22.45 -27.30 28.98
CA HIS A 106 -23.47 -27.82 28.06
C HIS A 106 -24.12 -26.69 27.24
N GLN A 107 -24.35 -25.52 27.85
CA GLN A 107 -24.87 -24.35 27.13
C GLN A 107 -23.86 -23.82 26.09
N LEU A 108 -22.57 -23.79 26.44
CA LEU A 108 -21.49 -23.45 25.49
C LEU A 108 -21.43 -24.42 24.30
N VAL A 109 -21.53 -25.73 24.54
CA VAL A 109 -21.52 -26.74 23.48
C VAL A 109 -22.80 -26.70 22.62
N ASN A 110 -23.97 -26.40 23.21
CA ASN A 110 -25.20 -26.14 22.44
C ASN A 110 -25.02 -24.94 21.49
N TYR A 111 -24.32 -23.88 21.91
CA TYR A 111 -24.00 -22.75 21.04
C TYR A 111 -23.07 -23.17 19.89
N HIS A 112 -22.02 -23.95 20.14
CA HIS A 112 -21.15 -24.47 19.08
C HIS A 112 -21.90 -25.40 18.10
N GLN A 113 -22.81 -26.22 18.61
CA GLN A 113 -23.70 -27.08 17.81
C GLN A 113 -24.63 -26.27 16.91
N GLU A 114 -25.22 -25.19 17.42
CA GLU A 114 -26.06 -24.30 16.62
C GLU A 114 -25.25 -23.55 15.54
N GLN A 115 -24.02 -23.11 15.82
CA GLN A 115 -23.14 -22.55 14.77
C GLN A 115 -22.80 -23.61 13.72
N ALA A 116 -22.43 -24.83 14.12
CA ALA A 116 -22.18 -25.93 13.18
C ALA A 116 -23.39 -26.24 12.28
N VAL A 117 -24.60 -26.20 12.83
CA VAL A 117 -25.84 -26.32 12.06
C VAL A 117 -26.03 -25.14 11.11
N ASN A 118 -25.77 -23.91 11.54
CA ASN A 118 -25.89 -22.73 10.69
C ASN A 118 -24.89 -22.74 9.52
N CYS A 119 -23.61 -23.05 9.77
CA CYS A 119 -22.60 -23.14 8.72
C CYS A 119 -22.87 -24.29 7.74
N ILE A 120 -23.27 -25.48 8.22
CA ILE A 120 -23.69 -26.59 7.35
C ILE A 120 -24.87 -26.19 6.47
N LEU A 121 -25.90 -25.54 7.04
CA LEU A 121 -27.06 -25.11 6.27
C LEU A 121 -26.73 -23.97 5.29
N GLY A 122 -25.83 -23.06 5.65
CA GLY A 122 -25.33 -22.01 4.76
C GLY A 122 -24.60 -22.58 3.54
N ASN A 123 -23.65 -23.49 3.78
CA ASN A 123 -22.89 -24.13 2.70
C ASN A 123 -23.78 -24.99 1.79
N VAL A 124 -24.69 -25.80 2.36
CA VAL A 124 -25.67 -26.59 1.58
C VAL A 124 -26.64 -25.70 0.78
N PHE A 125 -26.97 -24.51 1.28
CA PHE A 125 -27.75 -23.53 0.51
C PHE A 125 -26.94 -22.97 -0.66
N TYR A 126 -25.69 -22.53 -0.41
CA TYR A 126 -24.79 -22.03 -1.44
C TYR A 126 -24.54 -23.07 -2.55
N GLU A 127 -24.06 -24.27 -2.19
CA GLU A 127 -23.69 -25.33 -3.14
C GLU A 127 -24.82 -25.80 -4.07
N ARG A 128 -26.09 -25.70 -3.64
CA ARG A 128 -27.22 -26.42 -4.28
C ARG A 128 -28.45 -25.56 -4.59
N LEU A 129 -28.61 -24.39 -3.98
CA LEU A 129 -29.83 -23.58 -4.05
C LEU A 129 -29.59 -22.09 -4.39
N ALA A 130 -28.40 -21.55 -4.11
CA ALA A 130 -28.09 -20.15 -4.42
C ALA A 130 -27.98 -19.89 -5.93
N GLY A 131 -28.47 -18.73 -6.37
CA GLY A 131 -28.42 -18.31 -7.78
C GLY A 131 -26.98 -18.16 -8.31
N HIS A 132 -26.07 -17.70 -7.47
CA HIS A 132 -24.62 -17.56 -7.71
C HIS A 132 -23.80 -18.77 -7.20
N GLY A 133 -24.45 -19.89 -6.86
CA GLY A 133 -23.80 -21.09 -6.36
C GLY A 133 -23.51 -22.13 -7.46
N PRO A 134 -22.62 -23.12 -7.20
CA PRO A 134 -22.18 -24.11 -8.18
C PRO A 134 -23.24 -25.16 -8.57
N LYS A 135 -24.39 -25.20 -7.87
CA LYS A 135 -25.58 -26.04 -8.19
C LYS A 135 -25.25 -27.53 -8.39
N LEU A 136 -24.52 -28.12 -7.44
CA LEU A 136 -23.99 -29.50 -7.45
C LEU A 136 -25.05 -30.65 -7.48
N GLY A 137 -26.32 -30.35 -7.75
CA GLY A 137 -27.36 -31.35 -7.99
C GLY A 137 -27.71 -32.22 -6.76
N PRO A 138 -27.97 -33.54 -6.94
CA PRO A 138 -28.34 -34.45 -5.86
C PRO A 138 -27.14 -34.82 -4.97
N VAL A 139 -27.39 -35.41 -3.80
CA VAL A 139 -26.33 -35.87 -2.90
C VAL A 139 -25.79 -37.21 -3.40
N THR A 140 -24.47 -37.31 -3.60
CA THR A 140 -23.77 -38.54 -4.00
C THR A 140 -22.53 -38.78 -3.12
N ARG A 141 -21.74 -39.82 -3.39
CA ARG A 141 -20.44 -40.02 -2.71
C ARG A 141 -19.36 -39.04 -3.19
N GLU A 142 -19.45 -38.59 -4.45
CA GLU A 142 -18.56 -37.58 -5.04
C GLU A 142 -18.96 -36.17 -4.57
N HIS A 143 -20.27 -35.92 -4.46
CA HIS A 143 -20.86 -34.64 -4.06
C HIS A 143 -21.67 -34.84 -2.75
N PRO A 144 -21.01 -35.02 -1.59
CA PRO A 144 -21.66 -35.27 -0.30
C PRO A 144 -22.43 -34.04 0.20
N LEU A 145 -23.22 -34.21 1.27
CA LEU A 145 -23.97 -33.10 1.89
C LEU A 145 -23.05 -32.10 2.62
N VAL A 146 -21.87 -32.55 3.05
CA VAL A 146 -20.83 -31.71 3.67
C VAL A 146 -19.47 -32.26 3.21
N THR A 147 -18.57 -31.38 2.76
CA THR A 147 -17.18 -31.72 2.42
C THR A 147 -16.48 -32.43 3.58
N ARG A 148 -15.55 -33.37 3.30
CA ARG A 148 -14.72 -33.97 4.36
C ARG A 148 -13.74 -32.92 4.89
N TYR A 149 -13.76 -32.72 6.21
CA TYR A 149 -12.81 -31.83 6.93
C TYR A 149 -11.52 -32.56 7.33
N PHE A 150 -11.54 -33.89 7.29
CA PHE A 150 -10.44 -34.76 7.64
C PHE A 150 -10.38 -35.94 6.67
N THR A 151 -9.16 -36.36 6.34
CA THR A 151 -8.90 -37.61 5.60
C THR A 151 -8.05 -38.57 6.44
N PHE A 152 -8.27 -39.86 6.25
CA PHE A 152 -7.60 -40.94 6.98
C PHE A 152 -7.59 -42.23 6.14
N PRO A 153 -6.56 -43.09 6.27
CA PRO A 153 -6.34 -44.25 5.41
C PRO A 153 -7.06 -45.52 5.90
N PHE A 154 -8.07 -45.39 6.76
CA PHE A 154 -8.79 -46.50 7.39
C PHE A 154 -10.20 -46.64 6.81
N GLU A 155 -10.78 -47.84 6.89
CA GLU A 155 -12.19 -48.05 6.55
C GLU A 155 -13.11 -47.31 7.56
N GLU A 156 -14.22 -46.78 7.06
CA GLU A 156 -15.25 -46.12 7.88
C GLU A 156 -15.99 -47.18 8.72
N THR A 157 -16.11 -46.95 10.03
CA THR A 157 -16.61 -47.95 11.00
C THR A 157 -17.64 -47.33 11.97
N SER A 158 -17.96 -48.00 13.08
CA SER A 158 -18.86 -47.43 14.09
C SER A 158 -18.15 -46.29 14.85
N LEU A 159 -18.89 -45.23 15.17
CA LEU A 159 -18.38 -44.03 15.88
C LEU A 159 -17.52 -44.37 17.11
N SER A 160 -17.91 -45.36 17.92
CA SER A 160 -17.14 -45.83 19.09
C SER A 160 -15.80 -46.46 18.74
N THR A 161 -15.70 -47.12 17.59
CA THR A 161 -14.45 -47.68 17.07
C THR A 161 -13.54 -46.56 16.54
N GLU A 162 -14.11 -45.58 15.82
CA GLU A 162 -13.39 -44.43 15.29
C GLU A 162 -12.84 -43.52 16.40
N GLU A 163 -13.65 -43.22 17.42
CA GLU A 163 -13.24 -42.47 18.62
C GLU A 163 -12.05 -43.14 19.33
N SER A 164 -12.07 -44.47 19.47
CA SER A 164 -10.95 -45.21 20.07
C SER A 164 -9.63 -45.04 19.30
N MET A 165 -9.67 -44.72 18.00
CA MET A 165 -8.46 -44.50 17.19
C MET A 165 -7.78 -43.16 17.49
N ILE A 166 -8.52 -42.16 17.99
CA ILE A 166 -7.99 -40.83 18.37
C ILE A 166 -7.01 -40.96 19.55
N HIS A 167 -7.28 -41.89 20.47
CA HIS A 167 -6.44 -42.14 21.64
C HIS A 167 -5.32 -43.19 21.39
N VAL A 168 -5.15 -43.66 20.15
CA VAL A 168 -4.06 -44.56 19.75
C VAL A 168 -3.05 -43.79 18.90
N PRO A 169 -1.84 -43.43 19.40
CA PRO A 169 -0.91 -42.55 18.70
C PRO A 169 -0.57 -42.98 17.26
N ASN A 170 -0.40 -44.30 17.04
CA ASN A 170 -0.09 -44.91 15.74
C ASN A 170 -1.27 -44.89 14.74
N LYS A 171 -2.45 -44.42 15.14
CA LYS A 171 -3.62 -44.20 14.27
C LYS A 171 -3.99 -42.73 14.21
N ALA A 172 -3.99 -42.04 15.35
CA ALA A 172 -4.25 -40.62 15.47
C ALA A 172 -3.36 -39.75 14.56
N CYS A 173 -2.10 -40.14 14.37
CA CYS A 173 -1.17 -39.44 13.47
C CYS A 173 -1.59 -39.45 11.98
N PHE A 174 -2.53 -40.31 11.58
CA PHE A 174 -3.09 -40.38 10.22
C PHE A 174 -4.45 -39.68 10.08
N LEU A 175 -4.98 -39.06 11.14
CA LEU A 175 -6.20 -38.24 11.09
C LEU A 175 -5.84 -36.82 10.63
N MET A 176 -5.73 -36.64 9.32
CA MET A 176 -5.18 -35.42 8.72
C MET A 176 -6.26 -34.38 8.45
N ALA A 177 -6.13 -33.21 9.07
CA ALA A 177 -7.04 -32.08 8.86
C ALA A 177 -6.81 -31.43 7.49
N HIS A 178 -7.91 -31.10 6.81
CA HIS A 178 -7.87 -30.34 5.56
C HIS A 178 -7.68 -28.84 5.81
N ASN A 179 -7.13 -28.14 4.82
CA ASN A 179 -6.97 -26.70 4.81
C ASN A 179 -8.22 -26.02 4.21
N GLY A 180 -8.20 -24.69 4.13
CA GLY A 180 -9.31 -23.86 3.70
C GLY A 180 -9.13 -22.44 4.19
N TRP A 181 -10.20 -21.66 4.13
CA TRP A 181 -10.26 -20.30 4.66
C TRP A 181 -11.50 -20.10 5.55
N VAL A 182 -11.46 -19.08 6.40
CA VAL A 182 -12.54 -18.72 7.32
C VAL A 182 -12.95 -17.28 7.01
N MET A 183 -14.26 -17.05 6.87
CA MET A 183 -14.76 -15.73 6.47
C MET A 183 -14.57 -14.71 7.60
N ALA A 184 -13.79 -13.66 7.31
CA ALA A 184 -13.45 -12.56 8.23
C ALA A 184 -12.75 -12.98 9.54
N ASP A 185 -11.91 -14.03 9.51
CA ASP A 185 -10.99 -14.36 10.61
C ASP A 185 -9.68 -13.54 10.53
N ASP A 186 -8.94 -13.49 11.64
CA ASP A 186 -7.60 -12.92 11.72
C ASP A 186 -6.60 -13.79 10.91
N PRO A 187 -5.98 -13.29 9.83
CA PRO A 187 -5.06 -14.07 9.02
C PRO A 187 -3.79 -14.50 9.76
N LEU A 188 -3.40 -13.79 10.84
CA LEU A 188 -2.27 -14.17 11.69
C LEU A 188 -2.61 -15.35 12.61
N ARG A 189 -3.90 -15.66 12.79
CA ARG A 189 -4.38 -16.70 13.69
C ARG A 189 -4.53 -18.03 12.95
N ASN A 190 -3.67 -18.99 13.26
CA ASN A 190 -3.81 -20.34 12.74
C ASN A 190 -5.08 -21.02 13.30
N PHE A 191 -6.14 -21.06 12.49
CA PHE A 191 -7.43 -21.67 12.84
C PHE A 191 -7.39 -23.18 13.17
N ALA A 192 -6.22 -23.84 13.00
CA ALA A 192 -5.98 -25.23 13.39
C ALA A 192 -5.15 -25.39 14.69
N GLU A 193 -4.80 -24.29 15.38
CA GLU A 193 -4.09 -24.35 16.67
C GLU A 193 -5.04 -24.38 17.88
N PRO A 194 -4.57 -24.89 19.05
CA PRO A 194 -5.37 -24.99 20.26
C PRO A 194 -5.95 -23.64 20.70
N GLY A 195 -7.26 -23.59 20.97
CA GLY A 195 -8.00 -22.36 21.23
C GLY A 195 -8.84 -21.85 20.04
N SER A 196 -8.72 -22.50 18.88
CA SER A 196 -9.67 -22.35 17.77
C SER A 196 -10.73 -23.46 17.78
N ASP A 197 -12.01 -23.07 17.66
CA ASP A 197 -13.15 -23.99 17.54
C ASP A 197 -13.60 -24.21 16.09
N VAL A 198 -12.90 -23.62 15.10
CA VAL A 198 -13.36 -23.50 13.69
C VAL A 198 -13.78 -24.84 13.07
N TYR A 199 -13.03 -25.92 13.32
CA TYR A 199 -13.36 -27.27 12.82
C TYR A 199 -14.58 -27.88 13.53
N LEU A 200 -14.80 -27.58 14.81
CA LEU A 200 -15.95 -28.05 15.60
C LEU A 200 -17.24 -27.33 15.17
N ARG A 201 -17.15 -26.01 14.99
CA ARG A 201 -18.25 -25.13 14.58
C ARG A 201 -18.50 -25.10 13.08
N ARG A 202 -17.70 -25.80 12.27
CA ARG A 202 -17.81 -25.85 10.80
C ARG A 202 -17.71 -24.49 10.11
N GLU A 203 -16.93 -23.58 10.71
CA GLU A 203 -16.68 -22.22 10.22
C GLU A 203 -15.69 -22.19 9.03
N LEU A 204 -15.00 -23.31 8.75
CA LEU A 204 -14.03 -23.45 7.66
C LEU A 204 -14.70 -23.76 6.31
N ILE A 205 -14.44 -22.91 5.30
CA ILE A 205 -14.68 -23.24 3.90
C ILE A 205 -13.52 -24.14 3.44
N CYS A 206 -13.79 -25.45 3.48
CA CYS A 206 -12.79 -26.51 3.48
C CYS A 206 -12.43 -26.97 2.05
N TRP A 207 -11.14 -27.05 1.75
CA TRP A 207 -10.61 -27.62 0.50
C TRP A 207 -10.45 -29.13 0.65
N GLY A 208 -11.36 -29.89 0.03
CA GLY A 208 -11.50 -31.34 0.22
C GLY A 208 -10.35 -32.21 -0.32
N ASP A 209 -9.42 -31.60 -1.05
CA ASP A 209 -8.23 -32.18 -1.69
C ASP A 209 -6.92 -31.91 -0.94
N SER A 210 -6.92 -30.94 0.00
CA SER A 210 -5.71 -30.29 0.49
C SER A 210 -5.52 -30.45 2.00
N VAL A 211 -4.51 -31.22 2.42
CA VAL A 211 -4.14 -31.41 3.84
C VAL A 211 -3.36 -30.21 4.38
N LYS A 212 -3.71 -29.69 5.56
CA LYS A 212 -3.02 -28.57 6.21
C LYS A 212 -1.70 -29.02 6.85
N LEU A 213 -0.60 -28.38 6.46
CA LEU A 213 0.76 -28.72 6.91
C LEU A 213 1.09 -28.08 8.27
N ARG A 214 1.31 -28.92 9.30
CA ARG A 214 1.60 -28.46 10.68
C ARG A 214 3.11 -28.30 10.94
N TYR A 215 3.67 -27.15 10.60
CA TYR A 215 5.08 -26.81 10.83
C TYR A 215 5.48 -26.71 12.30
N GLY A 216 4.59 -26.19 13.17
CA GLY A 216 4.96 -25.83 14.54
C GLY A 216 5.70 -24.48 14.61
N LYS A 217 6.38 -24.21 15.72
CA LYS A 217 7.06 -22.93 16.00
C LYS A 217 8.51 -22.91 15.53
N LYS A 218 9.11 -24.09 15.30
CA LYS A 218 10.53 -24.27 14.98
C LYS A 218 10.78 -25.59 14.24
N PRO A 219 11.93 -25.76 13.55
CA PRO A 219 12.23 -26.97 12.77
C PRO A 219 12.15 -28.28 13.56
N GLU A 220 12.48 -28.28 14.85
CA GLU A 220 12.45 -29.50 15.68
C GLU A 220 11.03 -30.02 15.96
N ASP A 221 9.99 -29.20 15.77
CA ASP A 221 8.60 -29.60 16.01
C ASP A 221 8.05 -30.52 14.90
N CYS A 222 8.64 -30.47 13.70
CA CYS A 222 8.32 -31.37 12.59
C CYS A 222 9.50 -31.52 11.60
N PRO A 223 10.62 -32.16 11.99
CA PRO A 223 11.89 -32.07 11.25
C PRO A 223 11.81 -32.52 9.78
N TYR A 224 11.02 -33.56 9.49
CA TYR A 224 10.80 -34.03 8.13
C TYR A 224 10.12 -32.99 7.24
N LEU A 225 9.06 -32.34 7.73
CA LEU A 225 8.32 -31.33 6.97
C LEU A 225 9.20 -30.11 6.65
N TRP A 226 9.92 -29.60 7.64
CA TRP A 226 10.84 -28.47 7.44
C TRP A 226 11.99 -28.82 6.48
N ALA A 227 12.58 -30.01 6.58
CA ALA A 227 13.64 -30.45 5.66
C ALA A 227 13.12 -30.69 4.23
N HIS A 228 11.93 -31.28 4.08
CA HIS A 228 11.30 -31.53 2.79
C HIS A 228 10.94 -30.22 2.09
N MET A 229 10.26 -29.30 2.80
CA MET A 229 9.81 -28.03 2.23
C MET A 229 10.98 -27.08 1.97
N LYS A 230 12.00 -27.07 2.83
CA LYS A 230 13.27 -26.39 2.53
C LYS A 230 13.87 -26.91 1.22
N LYS A 231 13.98 -28.23 1.04
CA LYS A 231 14.54 -28.82 -0.18
C LYS A 231 13.70 -28.50 -1.42
N TYR A 232 12.38 -28.48 -1.31
CA TYR A 232 11.48 -28.01 -2.37
C TYR A 232 11.77 -26.55 -2.74
N THR A 233 11.84 -25.66 -1.75
CA THR A 233 12.17 -24.24 -1.97
C THR A 233 13.58 -24.03 -2.54
N GLU A 234 14.58 -24.80 -2.12
CA GLU A 234 15.94 -24.79 -2.69
C GLU A 234 15.95 -25.25 -4.15
N ILE A 235 15.16 -26.28 -4.51
CA ILE A 235 14.98 -26.71 -5.91
C ILE A 235 14.32 -25.60 -6.72
N THR A 236 13.23 -25.00 -6.24
CA THR A 236 12.54 -23.89 -6.93
C THR A 236 13.49 -22.70 -7.17
N ALA A 237 14.24 -22.27 -6.14
CA ALA A 237 15.22 -21.18 -6.24
C ALA A 237 16.42 -21.49 -7.16
N THR A 238 16.69 -22.76 -7.45
CA THR A 238 17.74 -23.18 -8.38
C THR A 238 17.33 -22.99 -9.84
N TYR A 239 16.03 -23.13 -10.16
CA TYR A 239 15.53 -23.05 -11.54
C TYR A 239 14.83 -21.73 -11.88
N PHE A 240 14.18 -21.08 -10.91
CA PHE A 240 13.36 -19.88 -11.13
C PHE A 240 13.99 -18.63 -10.51
N GLN A 241 13.86 -17.50 -11.21
CA GLN A 241 14.38 -16.19 -10.78
C GLN A 241 13.46 -15.51 -9.75
N GLY A 242 12.28 -16.07 -9.51
CA GLY A 242 11.31 -15.57 -8.54
C GLY A 242 10.24 -16.58 -8.18
N VAL A 243 9.37 -16.23 -7.22
CA VAL A 243 8.28 -17.06 -6.71
C VAL A 243 7.01 -16.25 -6.48
N ARG A 244 5.83 -16.84 -6.78
CA ARG A 244 4.51 -16.36 -6.33
C ARG A 244 4.19 -17.06 -5.01
N LEU A 245 3.94 -16.29 -3.96
CA LEU A 245 3.43 -16.77 -2.68
C LEU A 245 1.91 -16.67 -2.70
N ASP A 246 1.28 -17.81 -2.99
CA ASP A 246 -0.17 -18.01 -2.90
C ASP A 246 -0.65 -17.87 -1.45
N ASN A 247 -1.82 -17.23 -1.25
CA ASN A 247 -2.46 -17.07 0.07
C ASN A 247 -1.47 -16.67 1.20
N CYS A 248 -0.52 -15.77 0.91
CA CYS A 248 0.65 -15.53 1.76
C CYS A 248 0.30 -15.09 3.18
N HIS A 249 -0.82 -14.37 3.32
CA HIS A 249 -1.38 -13.91 4.60
C HIS A 249 -1.71 -15.07 5.56
N SER A 250 -2.11 -16.24 5.02
CA SER A 250 -2.46 -17.46 5.78
C SER A 250 -1.26 -18.34 6.12
N THR A 251 -0.04 -17.95 5.71
CA THR A 251 1.20 -18.68 6.01
C THR A 251 1.90 -18.07 7.23
N PRO A 252 2.25 -18.85 8.27
CA PRO A 252 2.94 -18.33 9.45
C PRO A 252 4.28 -17.68 9.09
N LEU A 253 4.47 -16.42 9.51
CA LEU A 253 5.62 -15.58 9.13
C LEU A 253 6.97 -16.27 9.30
N HIS A 254 7.22 -16.96 10.42
CA HIS A 254 8.50 -17.64 10.69
C HIS A 254 8.79 -18.83 9.76
N VAL A 255 7.75 -19.44 9.17
CA VAL A 255 7.90 -20.48 8.15
C VAL A 255 8.29 -19.84 6.83
N ALA A 256 7.52 -18.84 6.37
CA ALA A 256 7.80 -18.14 5.12
C ALA A 256 9.18 -17.47 5.12
N GLU A 257 9.53 -16.80 6.21
CA GLU A 257 10.82 -16.13 6.44
C GLU A 257 11.97 -17.14 6.26
N TYR A 258 11.96 -18.27 6.98
CA TYR A 258 12.99 -19.31 6.89
C TYR A 258 13.13 -19.94 5.48
N MET A 259 12.01 -20.19 4.79
CA MET A 259 12.04 -20.77 3.44
C MET A 259 12.57 -19.78 2.40
N LEU A 260 12.13 -18.52 2.44
CA LEU A 260 12.66 -17.46 1.59
C LEU A 260 14.14 -17.18 1.89
N ASP A 261 14.56 -17.29 3.14
CA ASP A 261 15.96 -17.19 3.55
C ASP A 261 16.81 -18.33 2.97
N ALA A 262 16.26 -19.53 2.83
CA ALA A 262 16.94 -20.64 2.15
C ALA A 262 17.01 -20.39 0.63
N ALA A 263 15.94 -19.88 0.02
CA ALA A 263 15.90 -19.50 -1.39
C ALA A 263 16.93 -18.41 -1.73
N ARG A 264 16.97 -17.31 -0.96
CA ARG A 264 17.88 -16.17 -1.16
C ARG A 264 19.36 -16.53 -1.00
N LYS A 265 19.68 -17.57 -0.24
CA LYS A 265 21.07 -18.09 -0.10
C LYS A 265 21.57 -18.80 -1.37
N LEU A 266 20.66 -19.29 -2.21
CA LEU A 266 20.99 -19.83 -3.55
C LEU A 266 20.82 -18.78 -4.65
N GLN A 267 19.79 -17.92 -4.53
CA GLN A 267 19.46 -16.88 -5.50
C GLN A 267 19.34 -15.51 -4.80
N PRO A 268 20.43 -14.74 -4.65
CA PRO A 268 20.41 -13.46 -3.93
C PRO A 268 19.43 -12.43 -4.53
N ASN A 269 19.19 -12.51 -5.84
CA ASN A 269 18.31 -11.62 -6.58
C ASN A 269 16.88 -12.18 -6.76
N LEU A 270 16.45 -13.10 -5.87
CA LEU A 270 15.13 -13.74 -5.97
C LEU A 270 13.99 -12.70 -5.88
N TYR A 271 13.21 -12.60 -6.94
CA TYR A 271 12.02 -11.76 -7.01
C TYR A 271 10.84 -12.44 -6.30
N VAL A 272 10.30 -11.84 -5.24
CA VAL A 272 9.22 -12.42 -4.46
C VAL A 272 7.93 -11.64 -4.72
N VAL A 273 6.93 -12.31 -5.28
CA VAL A 273 5.58 -11.79 -5.49
C VAL A 273 4.65 -12.44 -4.47
N ALA A 274 3.77 -11.68 -3.82
CA ALA A 274 2.84 -12.25 -2.84
C ALA A 274 1.39 -11.84 -3.09
N GLU A 275 0.49 -12.82 -2.99
CA GLU A 275 -0.94 -12.60 -2.84
C GLU A 275 -1.24 -12.28 -1.38
N LEU A 276 -1.63 -11.04 -1.10
CA LEU A 276 -1.70 -10.51 0.25
C LEU A 276 -2.88 -9.56 0.41
N PHE A 277 -3.87 -10.01 1.19
CA PHE A 277 -5.15 -9.36 1.41
C PHE A 277 -5.47 -9.34 2.91
N THR A 278 -4.60 -8.73 3.73
CA THR A 278 -4.78 -8.72 5.20
C THR A 278 -5.89 -7.78 5.70
N GLY A 279 -6.47 -6.97 4.81
CA GLY A 279 -7.44 -5.92 5.16
C GLY A 279 -6.83 -4.68 5.84
N SER A 280 -5.52 -4.64 6.06
CA SER A 280 -4.82 -3.53 6.72
C SER A 280 -3.46 -3.27 6.09
N GLU A 281 -3.19 -2.03 5.70
CA GLU A 281 -1.90 -1.65 5.12
C GLU A 281 -0.72 -1.82 6.10
N ASP A 282 -0.97 -1.65 7.41
CA ASP A 282 0.03 -1.88 8.45
C ASP A 282 0.40 -3.36 8.59
N LEU A 283 -0.57 -4.27 8.42
CA LEU A 283 -0.33 -5.72 8.38
C LEU A 283 0.41 -6.12 7.10
N ASP A 284 -0.03 -5.63 5.93
CA ASP A 284 0.68 -5.84 4.65
C ASP A 284 2.15 -5.39 4.76
N ASN A 285 2.41 -4.22 5.35
CA ASN A 285 3.76 -3.70 5.58
C ASN A 285 4.63 -4.60 6.47
N ILE A 286 4.06 -5.30 7.47
CA ILE A 286 4.80 -6.26 8.32
C ILE A 286 5.24 -7.48 7.49
N PHE A 287 4.35 -8.04 6.67
CA PHE A 287 4.69 -9.15 5.77
C PHE A 287 5.75 -8.73 4.75
N VAL A 288 5.57 -7.58 4.07
CA VAL A 288 6.54 -7.05 3.09
C VAL A 288 7.91 -6.85 3.72
N THR A 289 7.98 -6.21 4.89
CA THR A 289 9.25 -5.88 5.55
C THR A 289 9.99 -7.12 6.06
N ARG A 290 9.30 -8.11 6.63
CA ARG A 290 9.93 -9.33 7.16
C ARG A 290 10.30 -10.36 6.11
N LEU A 291 9.41 -10.59 5.15
CA LEU A 291 9.62 -11.58 4.09
C LEU A 291 10.46 -11.00 2.92
N GLY A 292 10.66 -9.68 2.90
CA GLY A 292 11.36 -8.96 1.83
C GLY A 292 10.62 -9.05 0.50
N ILE A 293 9.28 -9.04 0.53
CA ILE A 293 8.46 -9.19 -0.68
C ILE A 293 8.79 -8.07 -1.66
N SER A 294 9.07 -8.45 -2.91
CA SER A 294 9.45 -7.53 -3.98
C SER A 294 8.24 -6.84 -4.61
N SER A 295 7.10 -7.54 -4.72
CA SER A 295 5.82 -6.96 -5.17
C SER A 295 4.61 -7.61 -4.52
N LEU A 296 3.57 -6.82 -4.24
CA LEU A 296 2.25 -7.31 -3.87
C LEU A 296 1.36 -7.45 -5.11
N ILE A 297 0.63 -8.57 -5.23
CA ILE A 297 -0.40 -8.73 -6.26
C ILE A 297 -1.55 -7.77 -5.97
N ARG A 298 -2.01 -7.09 -7.01
CA ARG A 298 -3.20 -6.25 -7.05
C ARG A 298 -3.94 -6.55 -8.35
N GLU A 299 -5.27 -6.50 -8.35
CA GLU A 299 -6.10 -7.05 -9.43
C GLU A 299 -7.05 -5.97 -9.95
N ALA A 300 -7.06 -5.70 -11.26
CA ALA A 300 -7.99 -4.72 -11.84
C ALA A 300 -9.45 -5.17 -11.71
N MET A 301 -9.70 -6.48 -11.88
CA MET A 301 -11.01 -7.12 -11.65
C MET A 301 -11.58 -6.93 -10.24
N SER A 302 -10.76 -6.53 -9.25
CA SER A 302 -11.27 -6.20 -7.90
C SER A 302 -12.00 -4.84 -7.82
N ALA A 303 -11.89 -4.00 -8.85
CA ALA A 303 -12.64 -2.76 -8.96
C ALA A 303 -14.05 -2.99 -9.53
N CYS A 304 -15.06 -2.61 -8.74
CA CYS A 304 -16.47 -2.70 -9.10
C CYS A 304 -16.93 -1.69 -10.16
N ASP A 305 -16.18 -0.60 -10.35
CA ASP A 305 -16.51 0.46 -11.31
C ASP A 305 -15.25 1.19 -11.82
N SER A 306 -15.45 2.08 -12.80
CA SER A 306 -14.41 2.91 -13.40
C SER A 306 -13.69 3.87 -12.43
N HIS A 307 -14.33 4.26 -11.33
CA HIS A 307 -13.74 5.15 -10.34
C HIS A 307 -12.79 4.39 -9.42
N GLU A 308 -13.18 3.20 -8.95
CA GLU A 308 -12.33 2.34 -8.14
C GLU A 308 -11.11 1.81 -8.92
N GLU A 309 -11.28 1.49 -10.21
CA GLU A 309 -10.12 1.12 -11.04
C GLU A 309 -9.19 2.33 -11.23
N GLY A 310 -9.76 3.51 -11.51
CA GLY A 310 -9.02 4.77 -11.54
C GLY A 310 -8.31 5.07 -10.21
N ARG A 311 -8.87 4.68 -9.06
CA ARG A 311 -8.26 4.84 -7.73
C ARG A 311 -7.09 3.88 -7.51
N LEU A 312 -7.20 2.62 -7.96
CA LEU A 312 -6.08 1.66 -7.97
C LEU A 312 -4.94 2.19 -8.87
N VAL A 313 -5.27 2.65 -10.07
CA VAL A 313 -4.31 3.18 -11.05
C VAL A 313 -3.65 4.46 -10.56
N TYR A 314 -4.40 5.37 -9.92
CA TYR A 314 -3.83 6.55 -9.28
C TYR A 314 -2.83 6.17 -8.18
N ARG A 315 -3.16 5.17 -7.36
CA ARG A 315 -2.28 4.68 -6.27
C ARG A 315 -0.96 4.08 -6.78
N TYR A 316 -0.97 3.41 -7.93
CA TYR A 316 0.22 2.78 -8.52
C TYR A 316 0.78 3.54 -9.74
N GLY A 317 0.23 4.72 -10.05
CA GLY A 317 0.61 5.55 -11.20
C GLY A 317 1.89 6.37 -11.00
N GLY A 318 2.39 6.45 -9.77
CA GLY A 318 3.59 7.21 -9.40
C GLY A 318 3.30 8.62 -8.90
N GLU A 319 4.29 9.52 -9.01
CA GLU A 319 4.20 10.91 -8.53
C GLU A 319 3.32 11.79 -9.42
N PRO A 320 2.57 12.77 -8.86
CA PRO A 320 1.77 13.73 -9.64
C PRO A 320 2.54 14.50 -10.72
N VAL A 321 1.87 14.83 -11.83
CA VAL A 321 2.44 15.70 -12.87
C VAL A 321 2.74 17.10 -12.29
N GLY A 322 3.99 17.56 -12.42
CA GLY A 322 4.45 18.82 -11.85
C GLY A 322 4.98 18.72 -10.40
N SER A 323 5.15 17.50 -9.87
CA SER A 323 5.83 17.26 -8.59
C SER A 323 7.24 17.83 -8.57
N PHE A 324 7.68 18.34 -7.41
CA PHE A 324 8.99 18.99 -7.28
C PHE A 324 10.15 18.02 -7.52
N VAL A 325 11.22 18.51 -8.17
CA VAL A 325 12.46 17.74 -8.37
C VAL A 325 13.11 17.45 -7.02
N GLN A 326 13.11 16.19 -6.62
CA GLN A 326 13.71 15.74 -5.37
C GLN A 326 15.25 15.67 -5.48
N PRO A 327 15.99 16.02 -4.42
CA PRO A 327 17.46 16.07 -4.47
C PRO A 327 18.08 14.67 -4.65
N CYS A 328 19.18 14.59 -5.40
CA CYS A 328 19.87 13.34 -5.72
C CYS A 328 20.40 12.59 -4.48
N LEU A 329 20.62 13.29 -3.36
CA LEU A 329 20.97 12.71 -2.08
C LEU A 329 19.79 12.87 -1.11
N ARG A 330 19.12 11.76 -0.82
CA ARG A 330 17.94 11.68 0.06
C ARG A 330 18.17 10.64 1.17
N PRO A 331 17.61 10.82 2.38
CA PRO A 331 17.52 9.74 3.34
C PRO A 331 16.65 8.60 2.79
N LEU A 332 16.84 7.40 3.33
CA LEU A 332 15.90 6.30 3.11
C LEU A 332 14.57 6.66 3.78
N MET A 333 13.53 6.81 2.96
CA MET A 333 12.17 7.13 3.40
C MET A 333 11.28 5.91 3.18
N PRO A 334 10.25 5.69 4.03
CA PRO A 334 9.17 4.76 3.71
C PRO A 334 8.53 5.07 2.36
N ALA A 335 8.12 4.03 1.65
CA ALA A 335 7.40 4.10 0.38
C ALA A 335 6.32 3.02 0.37
N ILE A 336 5.29 3.18 -0.48
CA ILE A 336 4.28 2.15 -0.69
C ILE A 336 4.96 0.90 -1.28
N ALA A 337 4.60 -0.29 -0.80
CA ALA A 337 5.09 -1.55 -1.35
C ALA A 337 4.80 -1.61 -2.86
N HIS A 338 5.80 -2.00 -3.65
CA HIS A 338 5.68 -2.07 -5.10
C HIS A 338 4.57 -3.05 -5.51
N ALA A 339 3.81 -2.70 -6.55
CA ALA A 339 2.72 -3.53 -7.04
C ALA A 339 3.16 -4.39 -8.23
N LEU A 340 2.59 -5.60 -8.29
CA LEU A 340 2.41 -6.31 -9.54
C LEU A 340 0.90 -6.28 -9.83
N PHE A 341 0.52 -5.35 -10.70
CA PHE A 341 -0.87 -5.07 -11.05
C PHE A 341 -1.28 -6.00 -12.20
N MET A 342 -2.10 -6.98 -11.87
CA MET A 342 -2.68 -7.92 -12.82
C MET A 342 -3.95 -7.30 -13.38
N ASP A 343 -4.12 -7.31 -14.70
CA ASP A 343 -5.42 -7.02 -15.29
C ASP A 343 -6.43 -8.14 -14.99
N ILE A 344 -5.96 -9.39 -14.98
CA ILE A 344 -6.70 -10.57 -14.49
C ILE A 344 -5.76 -11.63 -13.88
N THR A 345 -6.11 -12.17 -12.71
CA THR A 345 -5.47 -13.36 -12.12
C THR A 345 -6.20 -14.65 -12.47
N HIS A 346 -5.55 -15.81 -12.28
CA HIS A 346 -6.13 -17.11 -12.63
C HIS A 346 -7.36 -17.50 -11.79
N ASP A 347 -7.63 -16.77 -10.70
CA ASP A 347 -8.77 -16.97 -9.80
C ASP A 347 -9.90 -15.97 -10.04
N ASN A 348 -9.67 -14.92 -10.85
CA ASN A 348 -10.71 -13.94 -11.17
C ASN A 348 -11.80 -14.53 -12.08
N GLU A 349 -13.00 -13.97 -11.98
CA GLU A 349 -14.10 -14.29 -12.89
C GLU A 349 -13.75 -13.89 -14.33
N CYS A 350 -14.29 -14.63 -15.31
CA CYS A 350 -14.10 -14.34 -16.73
C CYS A 350 -14.52 -12.89 -17.03
N PRO A 351 -13.62 -11.98 -17.46
CA PRO A 351 -13.95 -10.55 -17.56
C PRO A 351 -15.01 -10.24 -18.62
N ILE A 352 -15.18 -11.13 -19.61
CA ILE A 352 -16.27 -11.07 -20.61
C ILE A 352 -17.65 -11.24 -19.94
N VAL A 353 -17.71 -11.92 -18.80
CA VAL A 353 -18.92 -12.23 -18.03
C VAL A 353 -19.14 -11.26 -16.87
N HIS A 354 -18.08 -10.96 -16.11
CA HIS A 354 -18.12 -10.01 -15.00
C HIS A 354 -18.31 -8.57 -15.48
N ARG A 355 -17.74 -8.24 -16.64
CA ARG A 355 -17.81 -6.93 -17.29
C ARG A 355 -18.31 -7.07 -18.73
N SER A 356 -17.39 -7.24 -19.69
CA SER A 356 -17.65 -7.14 -21.13
C SER A 356 -16.42 -7.54 -21.95
N ALA A 357 -16.62 -8.15 -23.12
CA ALA A 357 -15.52 -8.38 -24.08
C ALA A 357 -14.92 -7.08 -24.65
N TYR A 358 -15.62 -5.95 -24.48
CA TYR A 358 -15.11 -4.62 -24.83
C TYR A 358 -14.23 -4.01 -23.73
N ASP A 359 -14.20 -4.60 -22.53
CA ASP A 359 -13.45 -4.09 -21.38
C ASP A 359 -11.97 -4.55 -21.33
N ALA A 360 -11.66 -5.71 -21.92
CA ALA A 360 -10.31 -6.27 -21.85
C ALA A 360 -9.22 -5.30 -22.39
N LEU A 361 -9.49 -4.65 -23.53
CA LEU A 361 -8.58 -3.69 -24.15
C LEU A 361 -8.35 -2.42 -23.29
N PRO A 362 -9.38 -1.66 -22.85
CA PRO A 362 -9.17 -0.51 -21.98
C PRO A 362 -8.55 -0.90 -20.63
N SER A 363 -8.95 -2.01 -20.01
CA SER A 363 -8.44 -2.42 -18.70
C SER A 363 -6.96 -2.86 -18.75
N SER A 364 -6.54 -3.68 -19.72
CA SER A 364 -5.10 -3.93 -19.97
C SER A 364 -4.32 -2.64 -20.26
N THR A 365 -4.93 -1.69 -20.99
CA THR A 365 -4.29 -0.39 -21.30
C THR A 365 -4.11 0.45 -20.03
N ILE A 366 -5.12 0.48 -19.16
CA ILE A 366 -5.14 1.22 -17.90
C ILE A 366 -4.11 0.64 -16.92
N VAL A 367 -4.07 -0.69 -16.77
CA VAL A 367 -3.05 -1.41 -15.98
C VAL A 367 -1.64 -1.17 -16.52
N SER A 368 -1.45 -1.23 -17.85
CA SER A 368 -0.14 -1.00 -18.50
C SER A 368 0.34 0.46 -18.46
N MET A 369 -0.54 1.41 -18.10
CA MET A 369 -0.18 2.81 -17.88
C MET A 369 0.23 3.13 -16.44
N ALA A 370 -0.01 2.22 -15.49
CA ALA A 370 0.50 2.35 -14.13
C ALA A 370 2.04 2.30 -14.08
N CYS A 371 2.64 2.88 -13.04
CA CYS A 371 4.09 2.95 -12.85
C CYS A 371 4.58 1.83 -11.92
N CYS A 372 4.21 0.59 -12.26
CA CYS A 372 4.52 -0.62 -11.51
C CYS A 372 4.76 -1.80 -12.46
N ALA A 373 4.95 -3.02 -11.94
CA ALA A 373 4.95 -4.20 -12.81
C ALA A 373 3.51 -4.54 -13.22
N SER A 374 3.28 -4.84 -14.50
CA SER A 374 2.02 -5.40 -14.98
C SER A 374 2.12 -6.91 -15.20
N GLY A 375 0.97 -7.58 -15.30
CA GLY A 375 0.87 -8.98 -15.71
C GLY A 375 -0.55 -9.34 -16.14
N SER A 376 -0.69 -10.48 -16.82
CA SER A 376 -1.98 -11.02 -17.25
C SER A 376 -2.01 -12.53 -17.17
N THR A 377 -3.21 -13.10 -17.16
CA THR A 377 -3.44 -14.56 -17.23
C THR A 377 -3.83 -14.96 -18.64
N LYS A 378 -3.08 -15.91 -19.22
CA LYS A 378 -3.32 -16.43 -20.56
C LYS A 378 -4.78 -16.88 -20.74
N GLY A 379 -5.41 -16.41 -21.81
CA GLY A 379 -6.84 -16.53 -22.09
C GLY A 379 -7.54 -15.16 -22.16
N TYR A 380 -6.95 -14.12 -21.57
CA TYR A 380 -7.50 -12.75 -21.57
C TYR A 380 -7.24 -12.02 -22.88
N ASP A 381 -5.97 -11.92 -23.30
CA ASP A 381 -5.58 -11.39 -24.61
C ASP A 381 -6.27 -12.15 -25.75
N GLU A 382 -6.46 -13.46 -25.58
CA GLU A 382 -7.14 -14.33 -26.54
C GLU A 382 -8.68 -14.29 -26.46
N LEU A 383 -9.24 -13.42 -25.61
CA LEU A 383 -10.69 -13.20 -25.39
C LEU A 383 -11.49 -14.50 -25.21
N VAL A 384 -10.97 -15.42 -24.38
CA VAL A 384 -11.58 -16.74 -24.13
C VAL A 384 -12.89 -16.57 -23.36
N PRO A 385 -14.06 -16.91 -23.95
CA PRO A 385 -15.36 -16.61 -23.36
C PRO A 385 -15.84 -17.65 -22.32
N HIS A 386 -14.91 -18.38 -21.67
CA HIS A 386 -15.21 -19.48 -20.74
C HIS A 386 -14.33 -19.46 -19.49
N GLN A 387 -14.88 -18.99 -18.37
CA GLN A 387 -14.61 -19.54 -17.04
C GLN A 387 -15.94 -19.53 -16.26
N VAL A 388 -16.10 -20.34 -15.20
CA VAL A 388 -17.42 -20.88 -14.82
C VAL A 388 -18.28 -19.95 -13.92
N TYR A 389 -18.86 -18.90 -14.53
CA TYR A 389 -20.27 -18.41 -14.37
C TYR A 389 -20.73 -17.72 -13.06
N VAL A 390 -21.45 -16.57 -12.97
CA VAL A 390 -21.91 -15.40 -13.82
C VAL A 390 -22.56 -14.39 -12.83
N ASP A 391 -22.28 -13.06 -12.87
CA ASP A 391 -23.22 -11.93 -13.20
C ASP A 391 -22.60 -10.50 -13.06
N GLN A 392 -23.35 -9.42 -13.43
CA GLN A 392 -22.83 -8.15 -14.03
C GLN A 392 -23.24 -6.79 -13.34
N VAL A 393 -22.75 -5.64 -13.88
CA VAL A 393 -23.22 -4.20 -13.80
C VAL A 393 -22.51 -3.32 -12.73
N ASP A 394 -21.94 -2.09 -12.93
CA ASP A 394 -21.58 -1.18 -14.08
C ASP A 394 -20.77 0.04 -13.50
N GLU A 395 -20.32 1.19 -14.09
CA GLU A 395 -20.49 2.04 -15.31
C GLU A 395 -19.25 3.04 -15.40
N ASP A 396 -18.97 3.90 -16.41
CA ASP A 396 -18.50 3.54 -17.78
C ASP A 396 -17.63 4.57 -18.60
N ILE A 397 -16.71 5.40 -18.01
CA ILE A 397 -15.65 6.17 -18.76
C ILE A 397 -14.37 6.40 -17.90
N VAL A 398 -13.15 6.21 -18.44
CA VAL A 398 -11.85 6.55 -17.80
C VAL A 398 -10.88 7.31 -18.74
N ALA A 399 -10.09 8.24 -18.21
CA ALA A 399 -8.96 8.86 -18.93
C ALA A 399 -7.70 8.89 -18.06
N VAL A 400 -6.54 8.56 -18.63
CA VAL A 400 -5.25 8.43 -17.93
C VAL A 400 -4.17 9.25 -18.64
N THR A 401 -3.45 10.09 -17.91
CA THR A 401 -2.32 10.88 -18.45
C THR A 401 -1.02 10.49 -17.77
N ARG A 402 -0.07 9.97 -18.55
CA ARG A 402 1.27 9.57 -18.11
C ARG A 402 2.29 10.57 -18.63
N HIS A 403 2.98 11.29 -17.74
CA HIS A 403 4.04 12.24 -18.08
C HIS A 403 5.40 11.70 -17.62
N SER A 404 6.46 11.92 -18.42
CA SER A 404 7.83 11.58 -18.06
C SER A 404 8.63 12.83 -17.70
N PRO A 405 8.92 13.10 -16.40
CA PRO A 405 9.55 14.34 -15.97
C PRO A 405 10.97 14.58 -16.52
N SER A 406 11.66 13.53 -16.97
CA SER A 406 13.05 13.60 -17.46
C SER A 406 13.17 13.93 -18.95
N ILE A 407 12.11 13.73 -19.75
CA ILE A 407 12.10 13.96 -21.21
C ILE A 407 10.86 14.75 -21.68
N HIS A 408 10.04 15.25 -20.75
CA HIS A 408 8.82 16.04 -20.97
C HIS A 408 7.69 15.40 -21.81
N GLN A 409 7.87 14.18 -22.32
CA GLN A 409 6.83 13.49 -23.09
C GLN A 409 5.61 13.15 -22.23
N SER A 410 4.42 13.34 -22.80
CA SER A 410 3.13 13.00 -22.19
C SER A 410 2.34 12.09 -23.12
N VAL A 411 1.91 10.92 -22.61
CA VAL A 411 0.97 10.02 -23.29
C VAL A 411 -0.38 10.15 -22.58
N VAL A 412 -1.44 10.39 -23.35
CA VAL A 412 -2.82 10.49 -22.84
C VAL A 412 -3.64 9.37 -23.45
N SER A 413 -4.12 8.46 -22.61
CA SER A 413 -5.11 7.44 -22.99
C SER A 413 -6.51 7.92 -22.63
N VAL A 414 -7.46 7.72 -23.54
CA VAL A 414 -8.88 8.04 -23.35
C VAL A 414 -9.68 6.76 -23.56
N SER A 415 -9.90 6.04 -22.46
CA SER A 415 -10.54 4.73 -22.46
C SER A 415 -12.05 4.88 -22.23
N ARG A 416 -12.81 4.91 -23.32
CA ARG A 416 -14.25 4.68 -23.24
C ARG A 416 -14.48 3.19 -23.03
N THR A 417 -14.70 2.79 -21.78
CA THR A 417 -15.12 1.44 -21.40
C THR A 417 -16.52 1.13 -21.95
N ALA A 418 -16.92 -0.13 -21.82
CA ALA A 418 -18.28 -0.56 -22.15
C ALA A 418 -18.74 -1.71 -21.24
N PHE A 419 -18.96 -1.41 -19.94
CA PHE A 419 -19.45 -2.36 -18.93
C PHE A 419 -20.88 -2.85 -19.26
N ARG A 420 -21.71 -2.02 -19.92
CA ARG A 420 -23.05 -2.38 -20.44
C ARG A 420 -22.98 -2.89 -21.88
N ASN A 421 -23.97 -3.69 -22.30
CA ASN A 421 -24.02 -4.17 -23.68
C ASN A 421 -24.58 -3.09 -24.64
N PRO A 422 -23.80 -2.61 -25.66
CA PRO A 422 -24.22 -1.51 -26.53
C PRO A 422 -25.46 -1.78 -27.42
N LYS A 423 -25.92 -3.03 -27.51
CA LYS A 423 -27.13 -3.42 -28.26
C LYS A 423 -28.41 -3.38 -27.43
N THR A 424 -28.29 -3.36 -26.09
CA THR A 424 -29.43 -3.41 -25.16
C THR A 424 -29.50 -2.21 -24.23
N SER A 425 -28.43 -1.43 -24.12
CA SER A 425 -28.28 -0.34 -23.15
C SER A 425 -27.99 1.00 -23.85
N PHE A 426 -28.54 2.09 -23.32
CA PHE A 426 -28.37 3.42 -23.93
C PHE A 426 -27.04 4.06 -23.53
N TYR A 427 -26.13 4.19 -24.50
CA TYR A 427 -24.93 5.00 -24.39
C TYR A 427 -25.16 6.42 -24.88
N SER A 428 -24.70 7.44 -24.13
CA SER A 428 -24.68 8.82 -24.63
C SER A 428 -23.85 8.92 -25.92
N LYS A 429 -24.41 9.59 -26.93
CA LYS A 429 -23.66 9.97 -28.14
C LYS A 429 -22.80 11.22 -27.93
N GLU A 430 -23.13 12.02 -26.92
CA GLU A 430 -22.36 13.20 -26.54
C GLU A 430 -21.29 12.78 -25.53
N VAL A 431 -20.02 12.83 -25.97
CA VAL A 431 -18.85 12.68 -25.13
C VAL A 431 -18.45 14.09 -24.63
N PRO A 432 -18.20 14.30 -23.33
CA PRO A 432 -17.73 15.59 -22.83
C PRO A 432 -16.44 16.03 -23.52
N GLN A 433 -16.32 17.32 -23.84
CA GLN A 433 -15.08 17.86 -24.43
C GLN A 433 -13.95 17.83 -23.39
N MET A 434 -12.99 16.91 -23.57
CA MET A 434 -11.84 16.79 -22.69
C MET A 434 -10.69 17.67 -23.16
N CYS A 435 -10.39 18.73 -22.42
CA CYS A 435 -9.29 19.65 -22.73
C CYS A 435 -7.93 19.05 -22.33
N ILE A 436 -7.21 18.44 -23.28
CA ILE A 436 -5.82 18.01 -23.09
C ILE A 436 -4.89 19.23 -23.15
N PRO A 437 -4.15 19.57 -22.08
CA PRO A 437 -3.34 20.79 -22.04
C PRO A 437 -1.93 20.57 -22.63
N GLY A 438 -1.85 20.58 -23.96
CA GLY A 438 -0.59 20.46 -24.71
C GLY A 438 -0.83 20.47 -26.22
N LYS A 439 0.26 20.33 -26.99
CA LYS A 439 0.19 20.03 -28.43
C LYS A 439 0.27 18.51 -28.60
N ILE A 440 -0.75 17.92 -29.22
CA ILE A 440 -0.72 16.50 -29.61
C ILE A 440 0.22 16.38 -30.82
N GLU A 441 1.17 15.44 -30.78
CA GLU A 441 2.19 15.27 -31.83
C GLU A 441 1.89 14.09 -32.76
N GLU A 442 1.39 12.98 -32.21
CA GLU A 442 0.88 11.82 -32.96
C GLU A 442 -0.29 11.17 -32.20
N VAL A 443 -1.07 10.33 -32.90
CA VAL A 443 -1.89 9.31 -32.24
C VAL A 443 -1.07 8.02 -32.23
N VAL A 444 -0.52 7.69 -31.06
CA VAL A 444 0.36 6.52 -30.85
C VAL A 444 -0.38 5.22 -31.23
N LEU A 445 -1.63 5.09 -30.77
CA LEU A 445 -2.46 3.90 -30.96
C LEU A 445 -3.95 4.31 -31.08
N GLU A 446 -4.58 3.96 -32.21
CA GLU A 446 -6.04 3.90 -32.38
C GLU A 446 -6.41 2.41 -32.47
N ALA A 447 -7.01 1.88 -31.40
CA ALA A 447 -7.46 0.48 -31.33
C ALA A 447 -8.96 0.40 -31.08
N ARG A 448 -9.67 -0.44 -31.85
CA ARG A 448 -11.13 -0.57 -31.78
C ARG A 448 -11.58 -2.02 -31.95
N THR A 449 -12.37 -2.53 -31.02
CA THR A 449 -13.09 -3.80 -31.18
C THR A 449 -14.20 -3.68 -32.23
N VAL A 450 -14.20 -4.58 -33.21
CA VAL A 450 -15.15 -4.62 -34.34
C VAL A 450 -15.73 -6.03 -34.47
N GLU A 451 -17.05 -6.12 -34.57
CA GLU A 451 -17.74 -7.38 -34.89
C GLU A 451 -17.67 -7.67 -36.40
N ARG A 452 -17.42 -8.93 -36.75
CA ARG A 452 -17.41 -9.43 -38.14
C ARG A 452 -18.53 -10.45 -38.35
N ASN A 453 -19.12 -10.45 -39.56
CA ASN A 453 -20.04 -11.48 -40.00
C ASN A 453 -19.27 -12.78 -40.31
N THR A 454 -19.12 -13.65 -39.31
CA THR A 454 -18.58 -15.02 -39.43
C THR A 454 -19.63 -16.05 -39.02
N GLU A 455 -19.28 -17.34 -39.12
CA GLU A 455 -19.97 -18.40 -38.37
C GLU A 455 -20.08 -18.01 -36.88
N PRO A 456 -21.20 -18.36 -36.19
CA PRO A 456 -21.35 -18.13 -34.76
C PRO A 456 -20.36 -19.00 -33.97
N TYR A 457 -19.99 -18.56 -32.77
CA TYR A 457 -19.04 -19.29 -31.93
C TYR A 457 -19.49 -20.74 -31.67
N ARG A 458 -18.64 -21.69 -32.05
CA ARG A 458 -18.80 -23.12 -31.78
C ARG A 458 -17.59 -23.61 -31.00
N LYS A 459 -17.83 -24.06 -29.77
CA LYS A 459 -16.78 -24.62 -28.89
C LYS A 459 -16.17 -25.87 -29.51
N ASP A 460 -14.85 -25.90 -29.61
CA ASP A 460 -14.11 -27.12 -29.98
C ASP A 460 -14.05 -28.10 -28.79
N ALA A 461 -13.94 -29.40 -29.07
CA ALA A 461 -13.94 -30.45 -28.06
C ALA A 461 -12.56 -30.77 -27.48
N ASN A 462 -11.48 -30.43 -28.20
CA ASN A 462 -10.10 -30.81 -27.89
C ASN A 462 -9.17 -29.60 -27.66
N SER A 463 -9.66 -28.39 -27.87
CA SER A 463 -8.90 -27.14 -27.80
C SER A 463 -9.74 -25.97 -27.28
N ILE A 464 -9.09 -24.98 -26.67
CA ILE A 464 -9.73 -23.72 -26.29
C ILE A 464 -9.69 -22.80 -27.52
N ASN A 465 -10.85 -22.33 -27.97
CA ASN A 465 -10.99 -21.40 -29.09
C ASN A 465 -11.71 -20.11 -28.69
N GLY A 466 -11.26 -18.98 -29.25
CA GLY A 466 -11.85 -17.64 -29.04
C GLY A 466 -13.05 -17.35 -29.95
N LEU A 467 -13.60 -16.14 -29.83
CA LEU A 467 -14.75 -15.66 -30.62
C LEU A 467 -14.33 -15.27 -32.06
N PRO A 468 -14.74 -16.00 -33.12
CA PRO A 468 -14.34 -15.68 -34.50
C PRO A 468 -15.00 -14.40 -35.03
N ASN A 469 -16.12 -13.99 -34.43
CA ASN A 469 -16.94 -12.85 -34.84
C ASN A 469 -16.49 -11.51 -34.22
N VAL A 470 -15.37 -11.48 -33.48
CA VAL A 470 -14.83 -10.28 -32.81
C VAL A 470 -13.36 -10.13 -33.15
N THR A 471 -12.95 -8.95 -33.62
CA THR A 471 -11.55 -8.62 -33.91
C THR A 471 -11.23 -7.20 -33.50
N VAL A 472 -10.04 -6.94 -32.97
CA VAL A 472 -9.55 -5.56 -32.79
C VAL A 472 -8.94 -5.06 -34.10
N GLU A 473 -9.42 -3.93 -34.60
CA GLU A 473 -8.72 -3.13 -35.61
C GLU A 473 -7.72 -2.24 -34.89
N ILE A 474 -6.44 -2.36 -35.24
CA ILE A 474 -5.33 -1.60 -34.65
C ILE A 474 -4.71 -0.71 -35.73
N ARG A 475 -4.41 0.53 -35.36
CA ARG A 475 -3.61 1.49 -36.14
C ARG A 475 -2.62 2.17 -35.21
N GLU A 476 -1.38 2.27 -35.65
CA GLU A 476 -0.27 2.81 -34.87
C GLU A 476 0.34 4.01 -35.59
N HIS A 477 0.89 4.97 -34.84
CA HIS A 477 1.66 6.12 -35.35
C HIS A 477 0.96 6.96 -36.45
N ILE A 478 -0.27 7.41 -36.18
CA ILE A 478 -1.01 8.26 -37.14
C ILE A 478 -0.42 9.68 -37.12
N GLN A 479 0.20 10.05 -38.24
CA GLN A 479 0.87 11.35 -38.46
C GLN A 479 -0.13 12.50 -38.65
N LEU A 480 0.01 13.55 -37.85
CA LEU A 480 -0.46 14.88 -38.20
C LEU A 480 0.38 15.41 -39.38
N ASN A 481 -0.14 15.37 -40.62
CA ASN A 481 0.18 16.34 -41.68
C ASN A 481 -0.62 16.11 -42.99
N GLU A 482 -1.77 16.80 -43.15
CA GLU A 482 -2.12 17.43 -44.44
C GLU A 482 -1.37 18.78 -44.63
N SER A 483 -0.30 19.00 -43.86
CA SER A 483 0.38 20.28 -43.78
C SER A 483 1.30 20.53 -44.97
N LYS A 484 1.05 21.65 -45.65
CA LYS A 484 2.05 22.26 -46.53
C LYS A 484 3.04 23.03 -45.67
N ILE A 485 4.23 22.44 -45.55
CA ILE A 485 5.54 23.03 -45.22
C ILE A 485 5.51 24.55 -45.02
N VAL A 486 5.94 24.98 -43.83
CA VAL A 486 6.14 26.37 -43.42
C VAL A 486 6.72 27.21 -44.56
N LYS A 487 6.05 28.32 -44.90
CA LYS A 487 6.60 29.35 -45.80
C LYS A 487 6.95 30.62 -45.03
N GLN A 488 7.99 31.29 -45.53
CA GLN A 488 8.63 32.47 -44.95
C GLN A 488 7.67 33.48 -44.33
N ALA A 489 7.93 33.86 -43.08
CA ALA A 489 7.48 35.13 -42.54
C ALA A 489 8.34 36.26 -43.15
N GLY A 490 7.69 37.24 -43.78
CA GLY A 490 8.36 38.45 -44.25
C GLY A 490 8.40 39.54 -43.18
N ILE A 491 9.47 40.35 -43.18
CA ILE A 491 9.64 41.49 -42.27
C ILE A 491 8.42 42.42 -42.33
N THR A 492 7.81 42.72 -41.19
CA THR A 492 6.75 43.74 -41.08
C THR A 492 6.93 44.61 -39.85
N THR A 493 7.24 45.89 -40.04
CA THR A 493 7.44 46.88 -38.96
C THR A 493 6.13 47.49 -38.48
N LYS A 494 5.92 47.63 -37.16
CA LYS A 494 4.92 48.52 -36.57
C LYS A 494 5.41 49.14 -35.25
N GLY A 495 5.49 50.47 -35.21
CA GLY A 495 5.61 51.24 -33.97
C GLY A 495 7.04 51.65 -33.57
N PRO A 496 7.24 52.85 -33.00
CA PRO A 496 8.55 53.31 -32.55
C PRO A 496 8.72 53.14 -31.03
N ASN A 497 9.43 52.08 -30.59
CA ASN A 497 10.36 52.06 -29.43
C ASN A 497 10.83 50.66 -28.96
N GLU A 498 10.61 49.58 -29.71
CA GLU A 498 11.22 48.27 -29.39
C GLU A 498 12.23 47.86 -30.47
N PHE A 499 13.51 47.85 -30.10
CA PHE A 499 14.58 47.18 -30.83
C PHE A 499 14.85 45.84 -30.16
N ILE A 500 14.29 44.76 -30.70
CA ILE A 500 14.70 43.39 -30.37
C ILE A 500 15.67 42.94 -31.45
N GLN A 501 16.91 42.67 -31.04
CA GLN A 501 17.93 42.05 -31.89
C GLN A 501 18.16 40.64 -31.34
N GLU A 502 17.56 39.64 -31.99
CA GLU A 502 17.73 38.24 -31.59
C GLU A 502 19.16 37.74 -31.85
N ILE A 503 19.58 36.77 -31.04
CA ILE A 503 20.80 35.99 -31.25
C ILE A 503 20.36 34.62 -31.76
N GLU A 504 20.77 34.29 -32.98
CA GLU A 504 20.43 33.05 -33.66
C GLU A 504 21.38 31.92 -33.20
N PHE A 505 20.82 30.79 -32.74
CA PHE A 505 21.56 29.59 -32.34
C PHE A 505 21.13 28.41 -33.22
N GLU A 506 21.85 28.15 -34.31
CA GLU A 506 21.40 27.22 -35.37
C GLU A 506 21.27 25.74 -34.96
N ASN A 507 21.93 25.28 -33.90
CA ASN A 507 21.81 23.89 -33.43
C ASN A 507 22.07 23.74 -31.93
N LEU A 508 21.05 23.32 -31.17
CA LEU A 508 21.18 22.83 -29.80
C LEU A 508 20.27 21.60 -29.64
N SER A 509 20.84 20.40 -29.74
CA SER A 509 20.08 19.14 -29.71
C SER A 509 19.71 18.71 -28.28
N PRO A 510 18.64 17.91 -28.09
CA PRO A 510 18.31 17.29 -26.80
C PRO A 510 19.52 16.53 -26.23
N GLY A 511 19.87 16.82 -24.96
CA GLY A 511 21.09 16.35 -24.30
C GLY A 511 22.24 17.37 -24.24
N SER A 512 22.09 18.54 -24.87
CA SER A 512 23.06 19.64 -24.76
C SER A 512 22.92 20.41 -23.44
N VAL A 513 24.05 20.67 -22.75
CA VAL A 513 24.09 21.48 -21.51
C VAL A 513 25.08 22.64 -21.70
N ILE A 514 24.60 23.87 -21.57
CA ILE A 514 25.43 25.09 -21.55
C ILE A 514 25.48 25.64 -20.11
N ILE A 515 26.69 25.94 -19.62
CA ILE A 515 26.91 26.50 -18.28
C ILE A 515 27.55 27.89 -18.42
N PHE A 516 26.81 28.94 -18.06
CA PHE A 516 27.32 30.31 -18.01
C PHE A 516 27.80 30.68 -16.60
N SER A 517 29.10 30.92 -16.41
CA SER A 517 29.68 31.27 -15.09
C SER A 517 29.57 32.78 -14.77
N ILE A 518 28.34 33.24 -14.58
CA ILE A 518 28.01 34.68 -14.38
C ILE A 518 28.33 35.16 -12.95
N ALA A 519 28.12 34.31 -11.94
CA ALA A 519 28.20 34.69 -10.53
C ALA A 519 29.64 34.84 -9.96
N SER A 520 30.67 34.57 -10.76
CA SER A 520 32.09 34.51 -10.35
C SER A 520 32.70 35.85 -9.86
N LYS A 521 31.95 36.96 -9.94
CA LYS A 521 32.39 38.33 -9.58
C LYS A 521 31.61 38.98 -8.43
N LEU A 522 30.57 38.34 -7.91
CA LEU A 522 29.79 38.86 -6.77
C LEU A 522 30.66 38.95 -5.51
N THR A 523 30.46 39.97 -4.68
CA THR A 523 31.05 40.08 -3.34
C THR A 523 30.11 39.53 -2.25
N LEU A 524 30.63 39.26 -1.04
CA LEU A 524 29.81 38.94 0.14
C LEU A 524 28.76 40.02 0.50
N ALA A 525 28.98 41.28 0.08
CA ALA A 525 28.02 42.36 0.24
C ALA A 525 26.88 42.28 -0.79
N GLU A 526 27.20 42.04 -2.06
CA GLU A 526 26.19 41.84 -3.12
C GLU A 526 25.39 40.55 -2.91
N LEU A 527 26.02 39.49 -2.37
CA LEU A 527 25.35 38.26 -1.97
C LEU A 527 24.28 38.48 -0.89
N ASN A 528 24.43 39.45 0.02
CA ASN A 528 23.35 39.83 0.94
C ASN A 528 22.15 40.41 0.20
N GLN A 529 22.36 41.20 -0.86
CA GLN A 529 21.28 41.77 -1.67
C GLN A 529 20.58 40.70 -2.50
N VAL A 530 21.31 39.75 -3.10
CA VAL A 530 20.70 38.66 -3.88
C VAL A 530 19.95 37.66 -3.00
N LEU A 531 20.52 37.28 -1.85
CA LEU A 531 19.98 36.19 -1.02
C LEU A 531 19.01 36.65 0.08
N TYR A 532 19.24 37.79 0.74
CA TYR A 532 18.53 38.19 1.97
C TYR A 532 17.69 39.47 1.80
N ARG A 533 18.06 40.58 2.48
CA ARG A 533 17.29 41.82 2.68
C ARG A 533 15.90 41.59 3.29
N CYS A 534 15.68 42.04 4.53
CA CYS A 534 14.33 42.04 5.12
C CYS A 534 13.50 43.24 4.63
N GLU A 535 12.19 43.25 4.89
CA GLU A 535 11.25 44.30 4.44
C GLU A 535 11.79 45.74 4.60
N SER A 536 12.21 46.12 5.81
CA SER A 536 12.70 47.46 6.11
C SER A 536 14.05 47.80 5.47
N GLU A 537 14.82 46.80 5.04
CA GLU A 537 16.05 47.00 4.25
C GLU A 537 15.72 47.19 2.77
N GLU A 538 14.76 46.45 2.23
CA GLU A 538 14.34 46.58 0.83
C GLU A 538 13.58 47.89 0.58
N GLN A 539 12.84 48.38 1.58
CA GLN A 539 12.15 49.68 1.55
C GLN A 539 13.11 50.88 1.54
N GLU A 540 14.28 50.81 2.19
CA GLU A 540 15.31 51.86 2.10
C GLU A 540 15.84 52.03 0.65
N ASP A 541 15.76 50.97 -0.16
CA ASP A 541 16.12 50.96 -1.57
C ASP A 541 14.94 51.28 -2.52
N GLY A 542 13.74 51.56 -2.00
CA GLY A 542 12.53 51.81 -2.79
C GLY A 542 11.76 50.54 -3.23
N GLY A 543 12.06 49.38 -2.66
CA GLY A 543 11.36 48.11 -2.89
C GLY A 543 10.52 47.63 -1.69
N GLY A 544 10.35 46.31 -1.58
CA GLY A 544 9.64 45.61 -0.51
C GLY A 544 9.62 44.08 -0.74
N CYS A 545 9.22 43.28 0.23
CA CYS A 545 9.07 41.83 0.06
C CYS A 545 7.80 41.48 -0.73
N TYR A 546 7.85 40.44 -1.55
CA TYR A 546 6.66 39.93 -2.22
C TYR A 546 5.61 39.43 -1.21
N ASN A 547 4.35 39.79 -1.42
CA ASN A 547 3.21 39.31 -0.63
C ASN A 547 2.51 38.17 -1.39
N ILE A 548 2.54 36.95 -0.85
CA ILE A 548 1.87 35.80 -1.46
C ILE A 548 0.37 35.88 -1.12
N PRO A 549 -0.53 35.97 -2.12
CA PRO A 549 -1.97 36.05 -1.89
C PRO A 549 -2.47 34.90 -1.02
N ASN A 550 -3.42 35.22 -0.12
CA ASN A 550 -4.03 34.28 0.83
C ASN A 550 -3.05 33.57 1.80
N TRP A 551 -1.80 34.07 1.94
CA TRP A 551 -0.80 33.46 2.80
C TRP A 551 -0.03 34.50 3.63
N SER A 552 1.18 34.92 3.21
CA SER A 552 1.96 35.95 3.91
C SER A 552 3.07 36.55 3.03
N SER A 553 3.62 37.69 3.44
CA SER A 553 4.83 38.25 2.83
C SER A 553 6.09 37.46 3.18
N LEU A 554 7.00 37.36 2.21
CA LEU A 554 8.32 36.75 2.39
C LEU A 554 9.07 37.41 3.56
N LYS A 555 9.85 36.64 4.33
CA LYS A 555 10.68 37.19 5.42
C LYS A 555 11.95 37.87 4.91
N TYR A 556 12.34 37.55 3.68
CA TYR A 556 13.45 38.13 2.92
C TYR A 556 12.99 38.37 1.48
N ALA A 557 13.41 39.47 0.88
CA ALA A 557 13.09 39.83 -0.51
C ALA A 557 13.95 39.04 -1.52
N GLY A 558 15.13 38.58 -1.11
CA GLY A 558 16.04 37.72 -1.87
C GLY A 558 15.71 36.23 -1.80
N LEU A 559 16.53 35.43 -2.48
CA LEU A 559 16.26 34.00 -2.73
C LEU A 559 16.07 33.15 -1.46
N GLN A 560 16.65 33.53 -0.31
CA GLN A 560 16.41 32.87 0.97
C GLN A 560 14.92 32.86 1.34
N GLY A 561 14.20 33.95 1.06
CA GLY A 561 12.78 34.07 1.40
C GLY A 561 11.93 33.02 0.70
N LEU A 562 12.28 32.70 -0.54
CA LEU A 562 11.64 31.66 -1.35
C LEU A 562 12.12 30.25 -0.94
N MET A 563 13.44 30.08 -0.75
CA MET A 563 14.03 28.81 -0.30
C MET A 563 13.50 28.35 1.06
N SER A 564 13.23 29.26 1.99
CA SER A 564 12.65 28.90 3.29
C SER A 564 11.22 28.36 3.20
N ILE A 565 10.46 28.72 2.15
CA ILE A 565 9.12 28.16 1.89
C ILE A 565 9.27 26.82 1.16
N LEU A 566 10.10 26.81 0.10
CA LEU A 566 10.38 25.61 -0.69
C LEU A 566 11.00 24.48 0.14
N ALA A 567 11.76 24.79 1.19
CA ALA A 567 12.25 23.82 2.17
C ALA A 567 11.14 23.11 2.98
N GLU A 568 9.95 23.71 3.13
CA GLU A 568 8.81 23.06 3.78
C GLU A 568 7.88 22.34 2.79
N ILE A 569 7.63 22.93 1.61
CA ILE A 569 6.67 22.35 0.64
C ILE A 569 7.29 21.28 -0.27
N ARG A 570 8.58 21.37 -0.62
CA ARG A 570 9.27 20.38 -1.48
C ARG A 570 9.30 18.97 -0.87
N PRO A 571 9.61 18.76 0.43
CA PRO A 571 9.64 17.41 1.02
C PRO A 571 8.25 16.78 1.21
N LYS A 572 7.20 17.60 1.25
CA LYS A 572 5.79 17.17 1.33
C LYS A 572 5.14 17.02 -0.05
N ASN A 573 5.83 17.44 -1.12
CA ASN A 573 5.32 17.59 -2.47
C ASN A 573 4.02 18.45 -2.53
N ASP A 574 3.95 19.51 -1.73
CA ASP A 574 2.72 20.32 -1.56
C ASP A 574 2.50 21.29 -2.74
N LEU A 575 1.90 20.76 -3.80
CA LEU A 575 1.42 21.49 -4.96
C LEU A 575 0.08 22.24 -4.68
N GLY A 576 -0.50 22.11 -3.49
CA GLY A 576 -1.70 22.81 -3.04
C GLY A 576 -1.41 24.11 -2.26
N HIS A 577 -0.15 24.37 -1.93
CA HIS A 577 0.25 25.57 -1.21
C HIS A 577 -0.04 26.87 -1.99
N PRO A 578 -0.49 27.99 -1.37
CA PRO A 578 -0.78 29.24 -2.08
C PRO A 578 0.40 29.84 -2.88
N PHE A 579 1.63 29.46 -2.53
CA PHE A 579 2.84 29.74 -3.30
C PHE A 579 2.76 29.13 -4.72
N CYS A 580 2.37 27.85 -4.81
CA CYS A 580 2.18 27.12 -6.05
C CYS A 580 1.00 27.69 -6.84
N ASP A 581 -0.09 28.05 -6.17
CA ASP A 581 -1.25 28.71 -6.81
C ASP A 581 -0.88 30.06 -7.44
N ASN A 582 -0.09 30.89 -6.75
CA ASN A 582 0.35 32.16 -7.29
C ASN A 582 1.19 31.98 -8.58
N LEU A 583 2.15 31.05 -8.57
CA LEU A 583 2.99 30.72 -9.74
C LEU A 583 2.21 30.09 -10.89
N ARG A 584 1.14 29.32 -10.61
CA ARG A 584 0.21 28.82 -11.63
C ARG A 584 -0.69 29.91 -12.20
N SER A 585 -1.09 30.87 -11.39
CA SER A 585 -2.07 31.91 -11.73
C SER A 585 -1.49 33.08 -12.52
N GLY A 586 -0.18 33.35 -12.42
CA GLY A 586 0.45 34.42 -13.19
C GLY A 586 1.93 34.64 -12.86
N ASP A 587 2.56 35.50 -13.65
CA ASP A 587 4.02 35.66 -13.67
C ASP A 587 4.57 36.61 -12.58
N TRP A 588 3.72 37.16 -11.71
CA TRP A 588 4.07 38.26 -10.80
C TRP A 588 5.25 37.96 -9.86
N MET A 589 5.33 36.73 -9.30
CA MET A 589 6.47 36.35 -8.46
C MET A 589 7.74 36.11 -9.29
N ILE A 590 7.58 35.59 -10.51
CA ILE A 590 8.67 35.33 -11.45
C ILE A 590 9.32 36.66 -11.87
N ASP A 591 8.49 37.63 -12.26
CA ASP A 591 8.91 38.99 -12.59
C ASP A 591 9.45 39.77 -11.38
N TYR A 592 8.87 39.58 -10.19
CA TYR A 592 9.41 40.19 -8.97
C TYR A 592 10.87 39.78 -8.74
N VAL A 593 11.19 38.49 -8.83
CA VAL A 593 12.53 37.96 -8.54
C VAL A 593 13.60 38.50 -9.48
N SER A 594 13.31 38.62 -10.79
CA SER A 594 14.25 39.19 -11.75
C SER A 594 14.31 40.71 -11.68
N ASN A 595 13.16 41.40 -11.68
CA ASN A 595 13.11 42.87 -11.74
C ASN A 595 13.68 43.54 -10.47
N ARG A 596 13.54 42.90 -9.30
CA ARG A 596 14.18 43.33 -8.04
C ARG A 596 15.71 43.43 -8.14
N LEU A 597 16.34 42.58 -8.96
CA LEU A 597 17.79 42.55 -9.14
C LEU A 597 18.22 43.44 -10.32
N ILE A 598 17.40 43.54 -11.38
CA ILE A 598 17.62 44.44 -12.53
C ILE A 598 17.53 45.92 -12.12
N SER A 599 16.74 46.27 -11.09
CA SER A 599 16.69 47.65 -10.55
C SER A 599 17.95 48.05 -9.77
N ARG A 600 18.87 47.12 -9.49
CA ARG A 600 20.16 47.40 -8.84
C ARG A 600 21.24 47.69 -9.88
N SER A 601 22.32 48.33 -9.46
CA SER A 601 23.49 48.58 -10.31
C SER A 601 24.55 47.48 -10.18
N GLY A 602 25.51 47.46 -11.10
CA GLY A 602 26.67 46.58 -11.03
C GLY A 602 26.36 45.11 -11.32
N THR A 603 27.08 44.19 -10.67
CA THR A 603 27.04 42.75 -10.99
C THR A 603 25.68 42.10 -10.70
N ILE A 604 24.92 42.66 -9.75
CA ILE A 604 23.58 42.20 -9.37
C ILE A 604 22.60 42.30 -10.55
N ALA A 605 22.72 43.35 -11.38
CA ALA A 605 21.89 43.52 -12.56
C ALA A 605 22.05 42.37 -13.56
N GLU A 606 23.26 41.84 -13.73
CA GLU A 606 23.54 40.71 -14.63
C GLU A 606 22.95 39.40 -14.09
N VAL A 607 22.91 39.21 -12.77
CA VAL A 607 22.18 38.08 -12.15
C VAL A 607 20.67 38.22 -12.38
N GLY A 608 20.14 39.44 -12.28
CA GLY A 608 18.74 39.74 -12.58
C GLY A 608 18.36 39.48 -14.04
N LYS A 609 19.21 39.91 -15.00
CA LYS A 609 19.06 39.61 -16.43
C LYS A 609 19.14 38.12 -16.73
N TRP A 610 20.06 37.39 -16.10
CA TRP A 610 20.16 35.94 -16.27
C TRP A 610 18.90 35.23 -15.76
N LEU A 611 18.39 35.61 -14.58
CA LEU A 611 17.10 35.11 -14.07
C LEU A 611 15.96 35.48 -15.03
N GLN A 612 15.91 36.70 -15.56
CA GLN A 612 14.91 37.11 -16.56
C GLN A 612 14.98 36.25 -17.84
N ALA A 613 16.17 35.92 -18.34
CA ALA A 613 16.36 35.07 -19.50
C ALA A 613 15.94 33.61 -19.25
N MET A 614 16.30 33.04 -18.09
CA MET A 614 15.83 31.71 -17.68
C MET A 614 14.30 31.70 -17.50
N PHE A 615 13.75 32.75 -16.92
CA PHE A 615 12.32 32.90 -16.70
C PHE A 615 11.52 33.15 -17.98
N PHE A 616 12.11 33.76 -19.02
CA PHE A 616 11.46 33.90 -20.33
C PHE A 616 11.04 32.53 -20.91
N TYR A 617 11.87 31.50 -20.75
CA TYR A 617 11.52 30.12 -21.10
C TYR A 617 10.53 29.50 -20.10
N LEU A 618 10.69 29.75 -18.80
CA LEU A 618 9.76 29.27 -17.77
C LEU A 618 8.31 29.73 -18.01
N LYS A 619 8.10 30.96 -18.50
CA LYS A 619 6.74 31.48 -18.81
C LYS A 619 6.06 30.78 -20.00
N GLN A 620 6.81 30.04 -20.81
CA GLN A 620 6.30 29.35 -22.00
C GLN A 620 5.85 27.91 -21.71
N ILE A 621 6.24 27.32 -20.58
CA ILE A 621 5.83 25.95 -20.23
C ILE A 621 4.39 25.93 -19.68
N PRO A 622 3.67 24.79 -19.76
CA PRO A 622 2.33 24.67 -19.20
C PRO A 622 2.27 25.08 -17.73
N ARG A 623 1.28 25.91 -17.36
CA ARG A 623 1.20 26.57 -16.04
C ARG A 623 1.33 25.61 -14.85
N TYR A 624 0.81 24.39 -14.95
CA TYR A 624 0.90 23.36 -13.90
C TYR A 624 2.33 22.87 -13.61
N LEU A 625 3.26 23.02 -14.54
CA LEU A 625 4.68 22.66 -14.35
C LEU A 625 5.50 23.79 -13.71
N ILE A 626 5.06 25.05 -13.82
CA ILE A 626 5.85 26.23 -13.40
C ILE A 626 6.38 26.14 -11.96
N PRO A 627 5.60 25.73 -10.93
CA PRO A 627 6.14 25.63 -9.56
C PRO A 627 7.38 24.75 -9.43
N CYS A 628 7.43 23.62 -10.17
CA CYS A 628 8.55 22.68 -10.16
C CYS A 628 9.79 23.24 -10.88
N TYR A 629 9.62 23.82 -12.07
CA TYR A 629 10.76 24.37 -12.82
C TYR A 629 11.25 25.71 -12.25
N PHE A 630 10.38 26.50 -11.61
CA PHE A 630 10.77 27.65 -10.81
C PHE A 630 11.66 27.22 -9.64
N ASP A 631 11.26 26.20 -8.88
CA ASP A 631 12.08 25.63 -7.81
C ASP A 631 13.42 25.10 -8.33
N ALA A 632 13.43 24.35 -9.44
CA ALA A 632 14.65 23.82 -10.06
C ALA A 632 15.65 24.90 -10.49
N ILE A 633 15.16 26.00 -11.09
CA ILE A 633 15.99 27.17 -11.43
C ILE A 633 16.53 27.85 -10.16
N LEU A 634 15.67 28.08 -9.16
CA LEU A 634 16.05 28.78 -7.95
C LEU A 634 17.01 27.98 -7.05
N ILE A 635 16.85 26.66 -6.92
CA ILE A 635 17.78 25.85 -6.12
C ILE A 635 19.16 25.76 -6.79
N GLY A 636 19.23 25.70 -8.12
CA GLY A 636 20.49 25.77 -8.87
C GLY A 636 21.20 27.11 -8.67
N ALA A 637 20.47 28.22 -8.76
CA ALA A 637 21.01 29.55 -8.47
C ALA A 637 21.47 29.69 -7.00
N TYR A 638 20.61 29.32 -6.05
CA TYR A 638 20.87 29.46 -4.62
C TYR A 638 22.06 28.62 -4.12
N THR A 639 22.16 27.36 -4.55
CA THR A 639 23.30 26.49 -4.20
C THR A 639 24.61 27.02 -4.78
N THR A 640 24.60 27.51 -6.02
CA THR A 640 25.77 28.17 -6.65
C THR A 640 26.20 29.42 -5.86
N LEU A 641 25.25 30.24 -5.42
CA LEU A 641 25.53 31.45 -4.64
C LEU A 641 26.07 31.13 -3.23
N LEU A 642 25.60 30.06 -2.58
CA LEU A 642 26.15 29.58 -1.30
C LEU A 642 27.58 29.03 -1.44
N ASP A 643 27.86 28.25 -2.48
CA ASP A 643 29.20 27.75 -2.78
C ASP A 643 30.19 28.90 -3.04
N ILE A 644 29.77 29.93 -3.76
CA ILE A 644 30.54 31.16 -3.95
C ILE A 644 30.76 31.91 -2.62
N ALA A 645 29.75 31.97 -1.74
CA ALA A 645 29.90 32.55 -0.40
C ALA A 645 30.95 31.79 0.44
N TRP A 646 30.86 30.46 0.52
CA TRP A 646 31.83 29.62 1.24
C TRP A 646 33.26 29.75 0.68
N LYS A 647 33.41 29.83 -0.65
CA LYS A 647 34.70 30.07 -1.32
C LYS A 647 35.30 31.45 -1.03
N GLN A 648 34.46 32.47 -0.78
CA GLN A 648 34.92 33.81 -0.40
C GLN A 648 35.27 33.93 1.08
N MET A 649 34.57 33.20 1.96
CA MET A 649 34.84 33.16 3.41
C MET A 649 36.18 32.47 3.78
N SER A 650 36.98 32.04 2.79
CA SER A 650 38.15 31.18 3.00
C SER A 650 39.39 31.53 2.16
N ARG A 651 39.47 32.72 1.51
CA ARG A 651 40.64 33.06 0.66
C ARG A 651 41.26 34.46 0.80
N LEU A 652 42.59 34.46 0.80
CA LEU A 652 43.48 35.60 0.55
C LEU A 652 43.94 35.57 -0.92
N ASN A 653 44.29 36.72 -1.52
CA ASN A 653 44.77 36.77 -2.90
C ASN A 653 46.31 36.78 -2.93
N GLU A 654 46.91 35.70 -3.45
CA GLU A 654 48.34 35.42 -3.33
C GLU A 654 49.23 36.25 -4.26
N ILE A 655 48.67 36.84 -5.33
CA ILE A 655 49.45 37.56 -6.36
C ILE A 655 49.44 39.08 -6.14
N THR A 656 48.32 39.67 -5.74
CA THR A 656 48.16 41.15 -5.68
C THR A 656 48.17 41.76 -4.28
N ARG A 657 47.94 40.96 -3.22
CA ARG A 657 47.80 41.37 -1.80
C ARG A 657 46.71 42.40 -1.45
N GLU A 658 46.07 43.06 -2.41
CA GLU A 658 44.95 43.99 -2.18
C GLU A 658 43.57 43.37 -2.49
N LYS A 659 42.52 43.98 -1.92
CA LYS A 659 41.08 43.70 -2.13
C LYS A 659 40.34 45.04 -2.15
N GLU A 660 39.35 45.18 -3.03
CA GLU A 660 38.51 46.39 -3.11
C GLU A 660 37.48 46.48 -1.98
N GLN A 661 36.92 47.68 -1.77
CA GLN A 661 36.16 48.03 -0.57
C GLN A 661 34.75 48.54 -0.91
N CYS A 662 33.72 47.81 -0.47
CA CYS A 662 32.39 48.36 -0.24
C CYS A 662 32.23 48.68 1.25
N CYS A 663 31.75 49.88 1.58
CA CYS A 663 31.47 50.24 2.97
C CYS A 663 30.17 49.53 3.42
N VAL A 664 30.28 48.58 4.35
CA VAL A 664 29.16 47.77 4.83
C VAL A 664 28.98 47.91 6.33
N SER A 665 27.73 48.12 6.74
CA SER A 665 27.34 48.34 8.13
C SER A 665 26.66 47.11 8.72
N LEU A 666 27.18 46.62 9.85
CA LEU A 666 26.69 45.40 10.51
C LEU A 666 25.45 45.70 11.35
N ALA A 667 24.29 45.19 10.90
CA ALA A 667 23.04 45.25 11.64
C ALA A 667 23.11 44.45 12.95
N ALA A 668 22.54 44.97 14.04
CA ALA A 668 22.49 44.25 15.33
C ALA A 668 21.44 43.12 15.34
N GLY A 669 20.44 43.15 14.46
CA GLY A 669 19.45 42.08 14.32
C GLY A 669 18.31 42.43 13.35
N LEU A 670 17.90 41.47 12.53
CA LEU A 670 16.82 41.66 11.55
C LEU A 670 15.46 41.24 12.16
N PRO A 671 14.34 41.92 11.87
CA PRO A 671 14.24 43.17 11.10
C PRO A 671 14.40 44.44 11.96
N HIS A 672 14.26 44.36 13.29
CA HIS A 672 14.05 45.53 14.16
C HIS A 672 15.26 46.47 14.31
N PHE A 673 16.47 45.99 14.05
CA PHE A 673 17.72 46.74 14.11
C PHE A 673 18.44 46.67 12.74
N SER A 674 17.69 46.89 11.67
CA SER A 674 18.17 46.78 10.28
C SER A 674 18.30 48.11 9.53
N SER A 675 17.54 49.14 9.91
CA SER A 675 17.43 50.40 9.15
C SER A 675 17.70 51.64 10.01
N GLY A 676 18.03 52.75 9.35
CA GLY A 676 18.28 54.07 9.97
C GLY A 676 19.26 54.05 11.17
N ILE A 677 18.99 54.92 12.15
CA ILE A 677 19.85 55.10 13.34
C ILE A 677 19.91 53.86 14.26
N PHE A 678 19.00 52.90 14.10
CA PHE A 678 18.91 51.71 14.95
C PHE A 678 19.64 50.49 14.37
N ARG A 679 20.24 50.61 13.18
CA ARG A 679 20.98 49.51 12.53
C ARG A 679 22.23 49.09 13.33
N CYS A 680 23.07 50.05 13.70
CA CYS A 680 24.41 49.78 14.24
C CYS A 680 24.49 50.08 15.75
N TRP A 681 24.85 49.06 16.54
CA TRP A 681 25.07 49.20 17.98
C TRP A 681 26.47 48.72 18.34
N GLY A 682 27.36 49.64 18.72
CA GLY A 682 28.80 49.35 18.83
C GLY A 682 29.15 48.14 19.71
N ARG A 683 28.45 47.95 20.84
CA ARG A 683 28.58 46.76 21.71
C ARG A 683 28.37 45.48 20.92
N ASP A 684 27.22 45.39 20.27
CA ASP A 684 26.72 44.21 19.56
C ASP A 684 27.55 43.95 18.29
N THR A 685 27.96 45.03 17.59
CA THR A 685 28.97 44.97 16.51
C THR A 685 30.30 44.37 16.98
N PHE A 686 30.90 44.84 18.08
CA PHE A 686 32.19 44.32 18.55
C PHE A 686 32.11 42.92 19.15
N ILE A 687 30.97 42.51 19.73
CA ILE A 687 30.72 41.12 20.13
C ILE A 687 30.65 40.21 18.89
N ALA A 688 29.88 40.61 17.88
CA ALA A 688 29.68 39.82 16.66
C ALA A 688 30.90 39.77 15.74
N LEU A 689 31.76 40.80 15.74
CA LEU A 689 32.91 40.97 14.84
C LEU A 689 33.84 39.74 14.81
N LYS A 690 34.11 39.10 15.95
CA LYS A 690 34.95 37.89 15.97
C LYS A 690 34.30 36.72 15.21
N GLY A 691 33.01 36.50 15.40
CA GLY A 691 32.28 35.39 14.79
C GLY A 691 31.94 35.64 13.32
N LEU A 692 31.37 36.80 13.00
CA LEU A 692 30.80 37.10 11.69
C LEU A 692 31.81 37.67 10.68
N LEU A 693 32.93 38.24 11.14
CA LEU A 693 33.93 38.89 10.28
C LEU A 693 35.33 38.29 10.38
N LEU A 694 35.87 38.03 11.58
CA LEU A 694 37.24 37.50 11.70
C LEU A 694 37.35 36.01 11.36
N ILE A 695 36.49 35.16 11.95
CA ILE A 695 36.48 33.71 11.67
C ILE A 695 36.09 33.40 10.21
N THR A 696 35.34 34.28 9.56
CA THR A 696 34.90 34.20 8.15
C THR A 696 35.87 34.87 7.16
N GLY A 697 37.06 35.31 7.60
CA GLY A 697 38.09 35.87 6.71
C GLY A 697 37.81 37.28 6.16
N ARG A 698 36.79 37.98 6.65
CA ARG A 698 36.35 39.32 6.22
C ARG A 698 37.14 40.44 6.90
N TYR A 699 38.47 40.27 6.97
CA TYR A 699 39.38 41.12 7.77
C TYR A 699 39.37 42.62 7.41
N LEU A 700 38.93 42.99 6.21
CA LEU A 700 38.83 44.38 5.76
C LEU A 700 37.48 45.04 6.06
N GLU A 701 36.47 44.26 6.42
CA GLU A 701 35.19 44.76 6.95
C GLU A 701 35.23 44.86 8.49
N ALA A 702 36.21 44.20 9.12
CA ALA A 702 36.52 44.26 10.54
C ALA A 702 37.57 45.35 10.89
N ARG A 703 37.99 46.16 9.91
CA ARG A 703 39.03 47.19 10.03
C ARG A 703 38.45 48.59 9.80
#